data_AF-A0A518BQT5-F1
#
_entry.id   AF-A0A518BQT5-F1
#
_cell.length_a   1.000
_cell.length_b   1.000
_cell.length_c   1.000
_cell.angle_alpha   90.00
_cell.angle_beta   90.00
_cell.angle_gamma   90.00
#
_symmetry.space_group_name_H-M   'P 1'
#
loop_
_entity.id
_entity.type
_entity.pdbx_description
1 polymer ?
#
loop_
_entity_poly.entity_id
_entity_poly.type
_entity_poly.pdbx_seq_one_letter_code
_entity_poly.pdbx_strand_id
1 'polypeptide(L)'
;MKPLHLLCALALSAMTTAPPWAQNPADGLRAAQVEERLAAIGNLEELGHENAEDLLLSVLDDDDWEVVERAAQALGRRGGKDSIKVLAGLAVDAPLRRVRHAAARSLVKIDPEQGLERLLKAVKGKRIVEAAEALAAGMEALEGEAELGKTSKLLENDEGDVRAALARAELLVDPSPAHFADLLARDDVRVRAAALETLRGRATVAHLEPVAKLLAGGDVTDVVARRAVALMADLATDTGARPHLDALPPARAAEVAALILYEPLEASRQKLARELAERAAAADDTGARALSIVAFERLGESEGERLKSLAVDDEPRVRLRAAQALGRVDALAHRAFLVERLVAEPDAGVRRELATTLGRRTLAVVLPALVTALDDADWGVGACAAVSIGKLATVASVEPLQRIRNEHEDWRLRAAATVGLGLIHEPAAIPPLIAALEDDDSIVALCAHEALRRLTKRIDVEATREAWQAWYDDGGSAMRFTHPEDDAERRAKYGYGVPYGEIYRGLDVVVLESRADHIQELLERQHIAYRLTQSSRVRRDGLHPDAIFVANCTGEIEAGDAELLEWYVLCGGQLFGSCWALTETVARVFPGVIAKVDTRSEVLDDVESFPCSDDSPFLKGVFPGDTRPIYHLEGAHLIRVLAPERAEVLIDSPDAADVWGEGNLAAWFRVGHGVVLDSSNHFDLQGLAVAPGVSKPDQRRAYAVDHMGIDYARLRDLDASGEDVWKNAARAAREVPDLSAFRFVTNFVAARRSGDL
;
A
#
# COMPACT_ATOMS: atom_id res chain seq x y z
N MET A 1 -3.73 22.07 -4.29
CA MET A 1 -3.16 23.17 -5.10
C MET A 1 -3.52 24.49 -4.46
N LYS A 2 -2.53 25.27 -3.96
CA LYS A 2 -2.58 26.69 -3.50
C LYS A 2 -1.44 27.18 -2.55
N PRO A 3 -0.27 26.53 -2.35
CA PRO A 3 0.83 27.19 -1.59
C PRO A 3 1.65 28.18 -2.43
N LEU A 4 1.96 27.87 -3.71
CA LEU A 4 2.84 28.71 -4.53
C LEU A 4 2.22 30.07 -4.90
N HIS A 5 0.91 30.11 -5.18
CA HIS A 5 0.22 31.35 -5.53
C HIS A 5 0.26 32.41 -4.41
N LEU A 6 0.26 31.98 -3.15
CA LEU A 6 0.31 32.90 -2.01
C LEU A 6 1.73 33.43 -1.79
N LEU A 7 2.75 32.59 -2.03
CA LEU A 7 4.16 32.98 -1.93
C LEU A 7 4.56 33.97 -3.02
N CYS A 8 4.10 33.80 -4.27
CA CYS A 8 4.33 34.78 -5.33
C CYS A 8 3.60 36.12 -5.06
N ALA A 9 2.32 36.08 -4.66
CA ALA A 9 1.58 37.30 -4.35
C ALA A 9 2.13 38.06 -3.13
N LEU A 10 2.62 37.34 -2.10
CA LEU A 10 3.27 37.94 -0.93
C LEU A 10 4.68 38.46 -1.26
N ALA A 11 5.44 37.79 -2.13
CA ALA A 11 6.73 38.29 -2.63
C ALA A 11 6.55 39.57 -3.46
N LEU A 12 5.51 39.65 -4.30
CA LEU A 12 5.15 40.85 -5.07
C LEU A 12 4.79 42.06 -4.19
N SER A 13 4.28 41.84 -2.97
CA SER A 13 3.97 42.92 -2.02
C SER A 13 5.17 43.42 -1.19
N ALA A 14 6.29 42.69 -1.21
CA ALA A 14 7.49 43.00 -0.44
C ALA A 14 8.65 43.57 -1.28
N MET A 15 8.52 43.58 -2.62
CA MET A 15 9.56 44.09 -3.53
C MET A 15 9.24 45.52 -3.97
N THR A 16 10.20 46.43 -3.80
CA THR A 16 10.09 47.85 -4.16
C THR A 16 10.14 48.11 -5.68
N THR A 17 10.39 47.08 -6.50
CA THR A 17 10.37 47.11 -7.96
C THR A 17 9.86 45.76 -8.48
N ALA A 18 8.93 45.78 -9.45
CA ALA A 18 8.50 44.55 -10.13
C ALA A 18 9.73 43.84 -10.75
N PRO A 19 9.86 42.52 -10.64
CA PRO A 19 11.00 41.79 -11.17
C PRO A 19 11.09 41.92 -12.71
N PRO A 20 12.28 41.81 -13.33
CA PRO A 20 12.49 42.06 -14.77
C PRO A 20 11.53 41.30 -15.71
N TRP A 21 11.19 40.05 -15.36
CA TRP A 21 10.24 39.22 -16.10
C TRP A 21 8.79 39.73 -16.06
N ALA A 22 8.43 40.58 -15.09
CA ALA A 22 7.13 41.23 -15.03
C ALA A 22 7.00 42.41 -16.01
N GLN A 23 8.14 42.87 -16.57
CA GLN A 23 8.17 43.93 -17.59
C GLN A 23 8.40 43.37 -19.00
N ASN A 24 9.19 42.29 -19.12
CA ASN A 24 9.44 41.60 -20.39
C ASN A 24 9.51 40.08 -20.19
N PRO A 25 8.49 39.31 -20.63
CA PRO A 25 8.47 37.86 -20.48
C PRO A 25 9.64 37.15 -21.17
N ALA A 26 10.16 37.69 -22.27
CA ALA A 26 11.28 37.11 -23.01
C ALA A 26 12.60 37.10 -22.22
N ASP A 27 12.77 38.04 -21.29
CA ASP A 27 13.94 38.07 -20.40
C ASP A 27 13.79 37.04 -19.28
N GLY A 28 12.57 36.87 -18.76
CA GLY A 28 12.26 35.84 -17.79
C GLY A 28 12.44 34.42 -18.33
N LEU A 29 12.03 34.16 -19.57
CA LEU A 29 12.23 32.86 -20.22
C LEU A 29 13.71 32.51 -20.47
N ARG A 30 14.60 33.51 -20.50
CA ARG A 30 16.04 33.31 -20.67
C ARG A 30 16.80 33.34 -19.33
N ALA A 31 16.07 33.39 -18.21
CA ALA A 31 16.67 33.43 -16.89
C ALA A 31 17.40 32.12 -16.55
N ALA A 32 18.52 32.24 -15.86
CA ALA A 32 19.27 31.07 -15.40
C ALA A 32 18.48 30.25 -14.37
N GLN A 33 17.69 30.92 -13.52
CA GLN A 33 16.86 30.28 -12.50
C GLN A 33 15.58 29.72 -13.10
N VAL A 34 15.26 28.47 -12.77
CA VAL A 34 14.08 27.77 -13.31
C VAL A 34 12.80 28.44 -12.83
N GLU A 35 12.77 28.90 -11.59
CA GLU A 35 11.62 29.56 -10.96
C GLU A 35 11.23 30.83 -11.71
N GLU A 36 12.22 31.56 -12.24
CA GLU A 36 11.97 32.76 -13.05
C GLU A 36 11.40 32.40 -14.43
N ARG A 37 11.89 31.32 -15.06
CA ARG A 37 11.32 30.82 -16.33
C ARG A 37 9.88 30.34 -16.15
N LEU A 38 9.60 29.59 -15.09
CA LEU A 38 8.25 29.12 -14.74
C LEU A 38 7.30 30.28 -14.45
N ALA A 39 7.75 31.31 -13.73
CA ALA A 39 6.98 32.52 -13.48
C ALA A 39 6.66 33.28 -14.79
N ALA A 40 7.63 33.37 -15.71
CA ALA A 40 7.43 33.99 -17.01
C ALA A 40 6.41 33.24 -17.88
N ILE A 41 6.44 31.89 -17.88
CA ILE A 41 5.42 31.05 -18.54
C ILE A 41 4.03 31.33 -17.95
N GLY A 42 3.90 31.34 -16.61
CA GLY A 42 2.64 31.65 -15.94
C GLY A 42 2.08 33.02 -16.33
N ASN A 43 2.95 34.03 -16.44
CA ASN A 43 2.54 35.35 -16.93
C ASN A 43 2.03 35.33 -18.38
N LEU A 44 2.72 34.60 -19.27
CA LEU A 44 2.31 34.47 -20.67
C LEU A 44 0.97 33.74 -20.80
N GLU A 45 0.72 32.74 -19.96
CA GLU A 45 -0.55 32.02 -19.88
C GLU A 45 -1.69 32.94 -19.40
N GLU A 46 -1.49 33.71 -18.33
CA GLU A 46 -2.56 34.50 -17.68
C GLU A 46 -2.81 35.85 -18.35
N LEU A 47 -1.76 36.66 -18.57
CA LEU A 47 -1.91 38.06 -18.94
C LEU A 47 -2.09 38.27 -20.45
N GLY A 48 -1.67 37.30 -21.26
CA GLY A 48 -1.77 37.36 -22.72
C GLY A 48 -0.81 38.40 -23.32
N HIS A 49 0.17 37.92 -24.08
CA HIS A 49 1.12 38.76 -24.80
C HIS A 49 0.95 38.55 -26.32
N GLU A 50 1.12 39.58 -27.14
CA GLU A 50 0.90 39.47 -28.60
C GLU A 50 1.79 38.39 -29.25
N ASN A 51 2.99 38.18 -28.69
CA ASN A 51 3.96 37.17 -29.15
C ASN A 51 4.02 35.94 -28.22
N ALA A 52 2.97 35.65 -27.46
CA ALA A 52 3.00 34.56 -26.47
C ALA A 52 3.27 33.19 -27.12
N GLU A 53 2.69 32.91 -28.30
CA GLU A 53 2.93 31.67 -29.03
C GLU A 53 4.42 31.47 -29.35
N ASP A 54 5.05 32.45 -30.02
CA ASP A 54 6.48 32.38 -30.38
C ASP A 54 7.39 32.23 -29.15
N LEU A 55 7.09 32.98 -28.09
CA LEU A 55 7.87 32.93 -26.85
C LEU A 55 7.76 31.57 -26.16
N LEU A 56 6.56 31.00 -26.07
CA LEU A 56 6.36 29.68 -25.47
C LEU A 56 6.97 28.56 -26.32
N LEU A 57 6.89 28.68 -27.65
CA LEU A 57 7.56 27.75 -28.57
C LEU A 57 9.08 27.75 -28.40
N SER A 58 9.66 28.92 -28.07
CA SER A 58 11.11 29.07 -27.90
C SER A 58 11.72 28.38 -26.68
N VAL A 59 10.88 27.81 -25.79
CA VAL A 59 11.31 27.12 -24.57
C VAL A 59 10.83 25.66 -24.49
N LEU A 60 10.31 25.10 -25.59
CA LEU A 60 9.93 23.68 -25.65
C LEU A 60 11.13 22.73 -25.75
N ASP A 61 12.34 23.26 -25.96
CA ASP A 61 13.62 22.56 -25.93
C ASP A 61 14.45 22.90 -24.69
N ASP A 62 13.83 23.48 -23.65
CA ASP A 62 14.49 23.77 -22.37
C ASP A 62 15.03 22.50 -21.69
N ASP A 63 16.19 22.62 -21.06
CA ASP A 63 16.85 21.52 -20.35
C ASP A 63 16.04 21.04 -19.12
N ASP A 64 15.17 21.90 -18.58
CA ASP A 64 14.27 21.60 -17.47
C ASP A 64 12.88 21.19 -17.96
N TRP A 65 12.53 19.93 -17.72
CA TRP A 65 11.26 19.39 -18.19
C TRP A 65 10.02 19.97 -17.50
N GLU A 66 10.14 20.63 -16.34
CA GLU A 66 9.01 21.39 -15.78
C GLU A 66 8.68 22.59 -16.63
N VAL A 67 9.72 23.28 -17.11
CA VAL A 67 9.58 24.43 -18.01
C VAL A 67 8.92 23.97 -19.31
N VAL A 68 9.40 22.87 -19.90
CA VAL A 68 8.81 22.30 -21.12
C VAL A 68 7.35 21.90 -20.92
N GLU A 69 7.02 21.21 -19.82
CA GLU A 69 5.65 20.80 -19.51
C GLU A 69 4.73 22.02 -19.36
N ARG A 70 5.15 23.02 -18.57
CA ARG A 70 4.35 24.23 -18.35
C ARG A 70 4.20 25.06 -19.62
N ALA A 71 5.25 25.15 -20.44
CA ALA A 71 5.17 25.84 -21.73
C ALA A 71 4.20 25.12 -22.69
N ALA A 72 4.27 23.79 -22.78
CA ALA A 72 3.33 22.99 -23.56
C ALA A 72 1.88 23.20 -23.08
N GLN A 73 1.64 23.24 -21.77
CA GLN A 73 0.32 23.53 -21.17
C GLN A 73 -0.17 24.94 -21.54
N ALA A 74 0.70 25.95 -21.42
CA ALA A 74 0.38 27.34 -21.74
C ALA A 74 0.03 27.52 -23.23
N LEU A 75 0.71 26.80 -24.14
CA LEU A 75 0.38 26.78 -25.57
C LEU A 75 -1.03 26.25 -25.83
N GLY A 76 -1.56 25.35 -25.02
CA GLY A 76 -2.97 24.92 -25.14
C GLY A 76 -3.97 26.05 -24.93
N ARG A 77 -3.60 27.14 -24.25
CA ARG A 77 -4.47 28.32 -24.06
C ARG A 77 -4.14 29.48 -25.00
N ARG A 78 -2.89 29.58 -25.43
CA ARG A 78 -2.33 30.77 -26.10
C ARG A 78 -1.67 30.50 -27.45
N GLY A 79 -1.53 29.23 -27.83
CA GLY A 79 -0.96 28.80 -29.09
C GLY A 79 -1.98 28.83 -30.23
N GLY A 80 -1.44 28.77 -31.44
CA GLY A 80 -2.16 28.79 -32.71
C GLY A 80 -1.58 27.77 -33.68
N LYS A 81 -1.57 28.11 -34.97
CA LYS A 81 -1.24 27.14 -36.04
C LYS A 81 0.21 26.66 -35.99
N ASP A 82 1.13 27.51 -35.54
CA ASP A 82 2.55 27.21 -35.51
C ASP A 82 2.88 26.20 -34.39
N SER A 83 2.08 26.22 -33.32
CA SER A 83 2.14 25.28 -32.21
C SER A 83 1.78 23.84 -32.58
N ILE A 84 0.85 23.64 -33.51
CA ILE A 84 0.24 22.32 -33.79
C ILE A 84 1.31 21.29 -34.19
N LYS A 85 2.21 21.64 -35.12
CA LYS A 85 3.23 20.70 -35.60
C LYS A 85 4.22 20.35 -34.48
N VAL A 86 4.61 21.34 -33.68
CA VAL A 86 5.61 21.18 -32.62
C VAL A 86 5.04 20.34 -31.48
N LEU A 87 3.81 20.65 -31.03
CA LEU A 87 3.12 19.90 -29.99
C LEU A 87 2.81 18.45 -30.43
N ALA A 88 2.48 18.22 -31.70
CA ALA A 88 2.28 16.85 -32.21
C ALA A 88 3.58 16.02 -32.19
N GLY A 89 4.73 16.64 -32.46
CA GLY A 89 6.02 15.99 -32.24
C GLY A 89 6.27 15.73 -30.76
N LEU A 90 6.12 16.75 -29.92
CA LEU A 90 6.36 16.66 -28.47
C LEU A 90 5.46 15.62 -27.78
N ALA A 91 4.20 15.48 -28.23
CA ALA A 91 3.24 14.50 -27.72
C ALA A 91 3.69 13.04 -27.88
N VAL A 92 4.56 12.76 -28.84
CA VAL A 92 5.06 11.40 -29.12
C VAL A 92 6.52 11.26 -28.73
N ASP A 93 7.32 12.31 -29.00
CA ASP A 93 8.76 12.25 -28.93
C ASP A 93 9.34 12.64 -27.57
N ALA A 94 8.59 13.37 -26.73
CA ALA A 94 9.10 13.82 -25.44
C ALA A 94 9.52 12.64 -24.54
N PRO A 95 10.67 12.75 -23.84
CA PRO A 95 11.14 11.70 -22.96
C PRO A 95 10.14 11.36 -21.83
N LEU A 96 9.58 12.39 -21.21
CA LEU A 96 8.64 12.25 -20.09
C LEU A 96 7.20 12.03 -20.54
N ARG A 97 6.53 11.07 -19.92
CA ARG A 97 5.10 10.78 -20.11
C ARG A 97 4.22 12.00 -19.82
N ARG A 98 4.48 12.70 -18.71
CA ARG A 98 3.76 13.94 -18.34
C ARG A 98 3.89 15.06 -19.37
N VAL A 99 5.06 15.21 -20.01
CA VAL A 99 5.26 16.20 -21.09
C VAL A 99 4.52 15.77 -22.36
N ARG A 100 4.58 14.49 -22.72
CA ARG A 100 3.80 13.92 -23.84
C ARG A 100 2.30 14.19 -23.66
N HIS A 101 1.77 13.89 -22.48
CA HIS A 101 0.35 14.10 -22.17
C HIS A 101 -0.02 15.59 -22.17
N ALA A 102 0.81 16.46 -21.58
CA ALA A 102 0.61 17.90 -21.63
C ALA A 102 0.54 18.42 -23.08
N ALA A 103 1.47 17.99 -23.93
CA ALA A 103 1.50 18.37 -25.34
C ALA A 103 0.29 17.83 -26.10
N ALA A 104 -0.11 16.58 -25.88
CA ALA A 104 -1.28 15.98 -26.53
C ALA A 104 -2.59 16.69 -26.17
N ARG A 105 -2.80 16.99 -24.87
CA ARG A 105 -3.96 17.74 -24.38
C ARG A 105 -3.99 19.16 -24.92
N SER A 106 -2.85 19.85 -24.98
CA SER A 106 -2.76 21.19 -25.55
C SER A 106 -2.97 21.20 -27.05
N LEU A 107 -2.44 20.21 -27.77
CA LEU A 107 -2.58 20.08 -29.23
C LEU A 107 -4.05 20.06 -29.65
N VAL A 108 -4.85 19.18 -29.03
CA VAL A 108 -6.27 19.04 -29.36
C VAL A 108 -7.10 20.23 -28.88
N LYS A 109 -6.66 20.95 -27.85
CA LYS A 109 -7.32 22.17 -27.39
C LYS A 109 -7.17 23.34 -28.37
N ILE A 110 -6.05 23.39 -29.10
CA ILE A 110 -5.82 24.40 -30.15
C ILE A 110 -6.67 24.08 -31.39
N ASP A 111 -6.58 22.84 -31.87
CA ASP A 111 -7.30 22.36 -33.05
C ASP A 111 -7.64 20.88 -32.87
N PRO A 112 -8.87 20.53 -32.47
CA PRO A 112 -9.25 19.15 -32.22
C PRO A 112 -9.11 18.25 -33.47
N GLU A 113 -9.55 18.74 -34.64
CA GLU A 113 -9.55 17.96 -35.88
C GLU A 113 -8.12 17.67 -36.33
N GLN A 114 -7.29 18.70 -36.44
CA GLN A 114 -5.91 18.54 -36.89
C GLN A 114 -5.05 17.85 -35.82
N GLY A 115 -5.33 18.10 -34.54
CA GLY A 115 -4.64 17.44 -33.42
C GLY A 115 -4.85 15.94 -33.44
N LEU A 116 -6.11 15.48 -33.49
CA LEU A 116 -6.45 14.07 -33.53
C LEU A 116 -5.96 13.38 -34.81
N GLU A 117 -6.05 14.03 -35.98
CA GLU A 117 -5.52 13.49 -37.23
C GLU A 117 -4.02 13.18 -37.11
N ARG A 118 -3.25 14.09 -36.49
CA ARG A 118 -1.80 13.91 -36.29
C ARG A 118 -1.49 12.79 -35.31
N LEU A 119 -2.20 12.70 -34.20
CA LEU A 119 -2.02 11.63 -33.21
C LEU A 119 -2.40 10.27 -33.81
N LEU A 120 -3.52 10.15 -34.51
CA LEU A 120 -3.93 8.93 -35.21
C LEU A 120 -2.92 8.50 -36.28
N LYS A 121 -2.31 9.45 -36.98
CA LYS A 121 -1.22 9.16 -37.92
C LYS A 121 0.03 8.64 -37.20
N ALA A 122 0.34 9.17 -36.01
CA ALA A 122 1.48 8.73 -35.21
C ALA A 122 1.33 7.31 -34.66
N VAL A 123 0.10 6.84 -34.39
CA VAL A 123 -0.19 5.45 -34.00
C VAL A 123 0.13 4.43 -35.12
N LYS A 124 0.49 4.89 -36.33
CA LYS A 124 1.01 4.04 -37.42
C LYS A 124 2.53 4.13 -37.57
N GLY A 125 3.18 4.84 -36.66
CA GLY A 125 4.61 5.13 -36.64
C GLY A 125 5.42 4.10 -35.85
N LYS A 126 6.64 4.50 -35.46
CA LYS A 126 7.58 3.64 -34.72
C LYS A 126 7.39 3.65 -33.21
N ARG A 127 6.75 4.70 -32.67
CA ARG A 127 6.50 4.91 -31.24
C ARG A 127 5.01 4.75 -30.98
N ILE A 128 4.52 3.54 -31.25
CA ILE A 128 3.08 3.27 -31.31
C ILE A 128 2.44 3.33 -29.92
N VAL A 129 3.10 2.80 -28.89
CA VAL A 129 2.66 2.86 -27.50
C VAL A 129 2.50 4.32 -27.08
N GLU A 130 3.54 5.13 -27.21
CA GLU A 130 3.51 6.54 -26.79
C GLU A 130 2.52 7.36 -27.60
N ALA A 131 2.35 7.07 -28.89
CA ALA A 131 1.35 7.71 -29.72
C ALA A 131 -0.08 7.30 -29.31
N ALA A 132 -0.32 6.06 -28.90
CA ALA A 132 -1.61 5.59 -28.43
C ALA A 132 -1.96 6.20 -27.07
N GLU A 133 -1.00 6.30 -26.15
CA GLU A 133 -1.14 7.04 -24.88
C GLU A 133 -1.46 8.51 -25.12
N ALA A 134 -0.72 9.16 -26.02
CA ALA A 134 -0.94 10.56 -26.37
C ALA A 134 -2.32 10.77 -26.99
N LEU A 135 -2.77 9.86 -27.84
CA LEU A 135 -4.13 9.88 -28.39
C LEU A 135 -5.17 9.78 -27.27
N ALA A 136 -5.02 8.84 -26.34
CA ALA A 136 -5.93 8.70 -25.19
C ALA A 136 -5.95 9.95 -24.30
N ALA A 137 -4.78 10.53 -24.00
CA ALA A 137 -4.67 11.77 -23.22
C ALA A 137 -5.29 12.98 -23.95
N GLY A 138 -5.14 13.05 -25.28
CA GLY A 138 -5.82 14.05 -26.11
C GLY A 138 -7.33 13.89 -26.06
N MET A 139 -7.85 12.66 -26.26
CA MET A 139 -9.27 12.38 -26.18
C MET A 139 -9.86 12.74 -24.81
N GLU A 140 -9.12 12.49 -23.73
CA GLU A 140 -9.56 12.82 -22.37
C GLU A 140 -9.77 14.33 -22.20
N ALA A 141 -8.91 15.16 -22.79
CA ALA A 141 -9.04 16.62 -22.74
C ALA A 141 -10.17 17.19 -23.59
N LEU A 142 -10.70 16.43 -24.56
CA LEU A 142 -11.83 16.83 -25.39
C LEU A 142 -13.19 16.44 -24.79
N GLU A 143 -13.21 15.70 -23.68
CA GLU A 143 -14.44 15.28 -22.99
C GLU A 143 -15.50 14.62 -23.90
N GLY A 144 -15.07 13.98 -25.00
CA GLY A 144 -15.95 13.29 -25.96
C GLY A 144 -16.57 14.16 -27.05
N GLU A 145 -16.16 15.43 -27.20
CA GLU A 145 -16.74 16.35 -28.21
C GLU A 145 -16.25 16.12 -29.65
N ALA A 146 -15.36 15.14 -29.89
CA ALA A 146 -14.75 14.89 -31.18
C ALA A 146 -14.94 13.46 -31.69
N GLU A 147 -15.04 13.30 -33.01
CA GLU A 147 -15.08 11.98 -33.65
C GLU A 147 -13.67 11.34 -33.68
N LEU A 148 -13.54 10.16 -33.08
CA LEU A 148 -12.38 9.31 -33.29
C LEU A 148 -12.54 8.61 -34.64
N GLY A 149 -11.53 8.75 -35.52
CA GLY A 149 -11.48 7.97 -36.76
C GLY A 149 -11.49 6.45 -36.50
N LYS A 150 -11.61 5.63 -37.54
CA LYS A 150 -11.66 4.16 -37.37
C LYS A 150 -10.37 3.59 -36.74
N THR A 151 -10.44 3.23 -35.47
CA THR A 151 -9.38 2.58 -34.68
C THR A 151 -9.58 1.08 -34.49
N SER A 152 -10.71 0.51 -34.92
CA SER A 152 -11.05 -0.91 -34.70
C SER A 152 -9.98 -1.92 -35.15
N LYS A 153 -9.28 -1.66 -36.26
CA LYS A 153 -8.16 -2.51 -36.71
C LYS A 153 -6.91 -2.41 -35.83
N LEU A 154 -6.76 -1.33 -35.09
CA LEU A 154 -5.64 -1.11 -34.18
C LEU A 154 -5.88 -1.77 -32.82
N LEU A 155 -7.13 -2.08 -32.47
CA LEU A 155 -7.46 -2.95 -31.34
C LEU A 155 -7.08 -4.42 -31.56
N GLU A 156 -6.69 -4.79 -32.79
CA GLU A 156 -6.14 -6.10 -33.13
C GLU A 156 -4.59 -6.10 -33.09
N ASN A 157 -3.96 -5.03 -32.57
CA ASN A 157 -2.50 -4.95 -32.44
C ASN A 157 -1.98 -6.00 -31.46
N ASP A 158 -0.79 -6.55 -31.69
CA ASP A 158 -0.18 -7.55 -30.81
C ASP A 158 0.25 -6.98 -29.45
N GLU A 159 0.53 -5.67 -29.36
CA GLU A 159 0.92 -4.97 -28.13
C GLU A 159 -0.30 -4.63 -27.24
N GLY A 160 -0.35 -5.21 -26.04
CA GLY A 160 -1.44 -5.01 -25.08
C GLY A 160 -1.63 -3.56 -24.64
N ASP A 161 -0.55 -2.81 -24.48
CA ASP A 161 -0.60 -1.39 -24.05
C ASP A 161 -1.25 -0.50 -25.10
N VAL A 162 -1.00 -0.80 -26.38
CA VAL A 162 -1.66 -0.14 -27.50
C VAL A 162 -3.16 -0.44 -27.47
N ARG A 163 -3.56 -1.70 -27.29
CA ARG A 163 -4.97 -2.08 -27.19
C ARG A 163 -5.66 -1.40 -26.01
N ALA A 164 -5.01 -1.36 -24.84
CA ALA A 164 -5.54 -0.73 -23.64
C ALA A 164 -5.69 0.80 -23.82
N ALA A 165 -4.67 1.50 -24.33
CA ALA A 165 -4.73 2.93 -24.59
C ALA A 165 -5.82 3.29 -25.62
N LEU A 166 -5.95 2.50 -26.68
CA LEU A 166 -7.01 2.67 -27.68
C LEU A 166 -8.40 2.39 -27.11
N ALA A 167 -8.56 1.38 -26.24
CA ALA A 167 -9.81 1.13 -25.54
C ALA A 167 -10.24 2.35 -24.70
N ARG A 168 -9.30 3.03 -24.03
CA ARG A 168 -9.60 4.30 -23.34
C ARG A 168 -10.06 5.37 -24.31
N ALA A 169 -9.34 5.56 -25.42
CA ALA A 169 -9.66 6.56 -26.43
C ALA A 169 -11.04 6.33 -27.09
N GLU A 170 -11.37 5.09 -27.45
CA GLU A 170 -12.67 4.74 -28.04
C GLU A 170 -13.82 4.97 -27.06
N LEU A 171 -13.65 4.55 -25.81
CA LEU A 171 -14.69 4.67 -24.78
C LEU A 171 -14.95 6.12 -24.35
N LEU A 172 -13.97 7.01 -24.52
CA LEU A 172 -14.14 8.45 -24.35
C LEU A 172 -15.02 9.08 -25.43
N VAL A 173 -15.10 8.49 -26.63
CA VAL A 173 -15.98 8.94 -27.73
C VAL A 173 -17.33 8.26 -27.71
N ASP A 174 -17.33 6.94 -27.55
CA ASP A 174 -18.53 6.12 -27.47
C ASP A 174 -18.61 5.47 -26.08
N PRO A 175 -19.06 6.21 -25.05
CA PRO A 175 -19.32 5.64 -23.74
C PRO A 175 -20.65 4.86 -23.72
N SER A 176 -21.11 4.30 -24.85
CA SER A 176 -22.35 3.53 -24.84
C SER A 176 -22.17 2.20 -24.10
N PRO A 177 -23.19 1.73 -23.37
CA PRO A 177 -23.13 0.42 -22.71
C PRO A 177 -22.86 -0.74 -23.67
N ALA A 178 -23.24 -0.62 -24.95
CA ALA A 178 -23.00 -1.63 -25.96
C ALA A 178 -21.52 -1.72 -26.36
N HIS A 179 -20.87 -0.59 -26.60
CA HIS A 179 -19.43 -0.56 -26.89
C HIS A 179 -18.62 -0.99 -25.67
N PHE A 180 -18.99 -0.52 -24.49
CA PHE A 180 -18.37 -0.95 -23.24
C PHE A 180 -18.49 -2.47 -23.02
N ALA A 181 -19.66 -3.07 -23.29
CA ALA A 181 -19.85 -4.51 -23.22
C ALA A 181 -18.96 -5.28 -24.21
N ASP A 182 -18.75 -4.75 -25.42
CA ASP A 182 -17.82 -5.33 -26.41
C ASP A 182 -16.38 -5.33 -25.89
N LEU A 183 -15.92 -4.22 -25.29
CA LEU A 183 -14.60 -4.15 -24.66
C LEU A 183 -14.44 -5.17 -23.52
N LEU A 184 -15.46 -5.31 -22.65
CA LEU A 184 -15.43 -6.27 -21.54
C LEU A 184 -15.45 -7.73 -22.00
N ALA A 185 -16.03 -8.02 -23.17
CA ALA A 185 -16.10 -9.36 -23.72
C ALA A 185 -14.77 -9.85 -24.34
N ARG A 186 -13.80 -8.95 -24.59
CA ARG A 186 -12.47 -9.30 -25.11
C ARG A 186 -11.69 -10.12 -24.09
N ASP A 187 -10.83 -11.02 -24.54
CA ASP A 187 -9.98 -11.88 -23.68
C ASP A 187 -8.68 -11.20 -23.22
N ASP A 188 -8.70 -9.87 -23.11
CA ASP A 188 -7.53 -9.06 -22.76
C ASP A 188 -7.79 -8.35 -21.43
N VAL A 189 -6.99 -8.69 -20.43
CA VAL A 189 -7.13 -8.17 -19.07
C VAL A 189 -6.81 -6.67 -19.02
N ARG A 190 -5.84 -6.20 -19.81
CA ARG A 190 -5.44 -4.78 -19.86
C ARG A 190 -6.57 -3.94 -20.47
N VAL A 191 -7.21 -4.42 -21.53
CA VAL A 191 -8.37 -3.77 -22.15
C VAL A 191 -9.56 -3.72 -21.18
N ARG A 192 -9.88 -4.84 -20.51
CA ARG A 192 -10.95 -4.88 -19.50
C ARG A 192 -10.67 -3.89 -18.37
N ALA A 193 -9.45 -3.88 -17.83
CA ALA A 193 -9.03 -2.98 -16.76
C ALA A 193 -9.11 -1.50 -17.20
N ALA A 194 -8.57 -1.17 -18.37
CA ALA A 194 -8.59 0.17 -18.92
C ALA A 194 -10.03 0.67 -19.18
N ALA A 195 -10.92 -0.18 -19.69
CA ALA A 195 -12.32 0.17 -19.93
C ALA A 195 -13.06 0.47 -18.60
N LEU A 196 -12.85 -0.37 -17.58
CA LEU A 196 -13.45 -0.20 -16.25
C LEU A 196 -12.98 1.10 -15.58
N GLU A 197 -11.68 1.41 -15.66
CA GLU A 197 -11.12 2.64 -15.11
C GLU A 197 -11.60 3.89 -15.83
N THR A 198 -11.63 3.88 -17.17
CA THR A 198 -12.02 5.04 -17.99
C THR A 198 -13.46 5.50 -17.73
N LEU A 199 -14.34 4.57 -17.36
CA LEU A 199 -15.74 4.88 -17.02
C LEU A 199 -15.96 5.27 -15.55
N ARG A 200 -14.97 5.15 -14.66
CA ARG A 200 -15.11 5.66 -13.29
C ARG A 200 -15.50 7.14 -13.31
N GLY A 201 -16.53 7.52 -12.57
CA GLY A 201 -17.09 8.88 -12.57
C GLY A 201 -17.84 9.32 -13.83
N ARG A 202 -17.88 8.52 -14.91
CA ARG A 202 -18.64 8.79 -16.16
C ARG A 202 -19.74 7.77 -16.44
N ALA A 203 -19.67 6.61 -15.80
CA ALA A 203 -20.62 5.53 -15.97
C ALA A 203 -22.03 5.98 -15.59
N THR A 204 -23.01 5.34 -16.23
CA THR A 204 -24.43 5.41 -15.86
C THR A 204 -24.91 4.03 -15.47
N VAL A 205 -26.06 3.93 -14.80
CA VAL A 205 -26.69 2.65 -14.40
C VAL A 205 -26.79 1.63 -15.55
N ALA A 206 -26.93 2.07 -16.80
CA ALA A 206 -26.99 1.17 -17.96
C ALA A 206 -25.69 0.37 -18.19
N HIS A 207 -24.56 0.82 -17.64
CA HIS A 207 -23.27 0.12 -17.68
C HIS A 207 -23.17 -1.01 -16.65
N LEU A 208 -24.06 -1.06 -15.66
CA LEU A 208 -24.02 -2.09 -14.62
C LEU A 208 -24.43 -3.46 -15.13
N GLU A 209 -25.23 -3.55 -16.21
CA GLU A 209 -25.60 -4.83 -16.81
C GLU A 209 -24.38 -5.65 -17.31
N PRO A 210 -23.51 -5.11 -18.19
CA PRO A 210 -22.34 -5.87 -18.65
C PRO A 210 -21.35 -6.15 -17.51
N VAL A 211 -21.22 -5.26 -16.52
CA VAL A 211 -20.34 -5.47 -15.37
C VAL A 211 -20.85 -6.59 -14.46
N ALA A 212 -22.15 -6.63 -14.18
CA ALA A 212 -22.77 -7.71 -13.42
C ALA A 212 -22.63 -9.07 -14.14
N LYS A 213 -22.78 -9.09 -15.47
CA LYS A 213 -22.54 -10.30 -16.29
C LYS A 213 -21.09 -10.78 -16.19
N LEU A 214 -20.12 -9.87 -16.28
CA LEU A 214 -18.70 -10.19 -16.14
C LEU A 214 -18.41 -10.80 -14.75
N LEU A 215 -18.90 -10.17 -13.68
CA LEU A 215 -18.70 -10.65 -12.31
C LEU A 215 -19.42 -11.98 -12.02
N ALA A 216 -20.50 -12.30 -12.74
CA ALA A 216 -21.21 -13.57 -12.64
C ALA A 216 -20.57 -14.71 -13.46
N GLY A 217 -19.70 -14.40 -14.43
CA GLY A 217 -19.12 -15.35 -15.37
C GLY A 217 -18.09 -16.32 -14.78
N GLY A 218 -17.61 -16.09 -13.56
CA GLY A 218 -16.67 -16.96 -12.84
C GLY A 218 -15.21 -16.92 -13.32
N ASP A 219 -14.99 -16.61 -14.61
CA ASP A 219 -13.67 -16.50 -15.24
C ASP A 219 -13.20 -15.03 -15.30
N VAL A 220 -13.00 -14.43 -14.12
CA VAL A 220 -12.54 -13.06 -13.98
C VAL A 220 -11.36 -13.02 -13.02
N THR A 221 -10.22 -12.52 -13.50
CA THR A 221 -9.02 -12.28 -12.68
C THR A 221 -9.34 -11.32 -11.53
N ASP A 222 -8.62 -11.41 -10.41
CA ASP A 222 -8.85 -10.55 -9.25
C ASP A 222 -8.67 -9.04 -9.59
N VAL A 223 -7.68 -8.73 -10.45
CA VAL A 223 -7.41 -7.38 -10.99
C VAL A 223 -8.64 -6.75 -11.67
N VAL A 224 -9.29 -7.49 -12.55
CA VAL A 224 -10.49 -7.04 -13.27
C VAL A 224 -11.69 -7.01 -12.34
N ALA A 225 -11.85 -8.02 -11.48
CA ALA A 225 -12.96 -8.11 -10.55
C ALA A 225 -12.97 -6.93 -9.58
N ARG A 226 -11.81 -6.54 -9.04
CA ARG A 226 -11.64 -5.38 -8.15
C ARG A 226 -12.12 -4.08 -8.80
N ARG A 227 -11.70 -3.84 -10.05
CA ARG A 227 -12.11 -2.65 -10.83
C ARG A 227 -13.61 -2.67 -11.17
N ALA A 228 -14.15 -3.84 -11.49
CA ALA A 228 -15.57 -4.04 -11.76
C ALA A 228 -16.43 -3.79 -10.52
N VAL A 229 -16.06 -4.33 -9.36
CA VAL A 229 -16.74 -4.09 -8.08
C VAL A 229 -16.68 -2.60 -7.72
N ALA A 230 -15.55 -1.94 -7.93
CA ALA A 230 -15.42 -0.50 -7.66
C ALA A 230 -16.33 0.35 -8.57
N LEU A 231 -16.47 0.03 -9.85
CA LEU A 231 -17.42 0.69 -10.74
C LEU A 231 -18.88 0.42 -10.32
N MET A 232 -19.21 -0.81 -9.89
CA MET A 232 -20.53 -1.11 -9.33
C MET A 232 -20.81 -0.29 -8.06
N ALA A 233 -19.81 -0.09 -7.21
CA ALA A 233 -19.91 0.67 -5.97
C ALA A 233 -20.19 2.16 -6.23
N ASP A 234 -19.54 2.79 -7.22
CA ASP A 234 -19.75 4.19 -7.60
C ASP A 234 -21.22 4.52 -7.89
N LEU A 235 -21.93 3.58 -8.53
CA LEU A 235 -23.32 3.75 -8.99
C LEU A 235 -24.32 2.99 -8.12
N ALA A 236 -23.89 2.37 -7.02
CA ALA A 236 -24.71 1.40 -6.28
C ALA A 236 -26.02 2.01 -5.76
N THR A 237 -25.99 3.29 -5.39
CA THR A 237 -27.16 4.02 -4.87
C THR A 237 -28.03 4.68 -5.95
N ASP A 238 -27.64 4.59 -7.22
CA ASP A 238 -28.36 5.24 -8.30
C ASP A 238 -29.68 4.52 -8.61
N THR A 239 -30.65 5.31 -9.09
CA THR A 239 -31.97 4.77 -9.45
C THR A 239 -31.83 3.78 -10.60
N GLY A 240 -32.23 2.52 -10.36
CA GLY A 240 -32.15 1.44 -11.33
C GLY A 240 -30.91 0.54 -11.18
N ALA A 241 -29.98 0.83 -10.26
CA ALA A 241 -28.83 -0.03 -10.00
C ALA A 241 -29.22 -1.37 -9.35
N ARG A 242 -30.32 -1.37 -8.58
CA ARG A 242 -30.71 -2.49 -7.72
C ARG A 242 -30.83 -3.85 -8.44
N PRO A 243 -31.49 -4.00 -9.60
CA PRO A 243 -31.54 -5.28 -10.31
C PRO A 243 -30.16 -5.84 -10.69
N HIS A 244 -29.18 -4.98 -10.98
CA HIS A 244 -27.82 -5.39 -11.33
C HIS A 244 -27.04 -5.85 -10.09
N LEU A 245 -27.19 -5.13 -8.97
CA LEU A 245 -26.65 -5.57 -7.66
C LEU A 245 -27.30 -6.88 -7.21
N ASP A 246 -28.59 -7.03 -7.45
CA ASP A 246 -29.34 -8.23 -7.08
C ASP A 246 -28.88 -9.46 -7.89
N ALA A 247 -28.37 -9.27 -9.11
CA ALA A 247 -27.84 -10.32 -9.95
C ALA A 247 -26.41 -10.77 -9.59
N LEU A 248 -25.69 -10.02 -8.74
CA LEU A 248 -24.32 -10.37 -8.36
C LEU A 248 -24.25 -11.66 -7.53
N PRO A 249 -23.19 -12.47 -7.71
CA PRO A 249 -22.86 -13.53 -6.76
C PRO A 249 -22.75 -12.98 -5.33
N PRO A 250 -23.15 -13.73 -4.29
CA PRO A 250 -23.15 -13.26 -2.90
C PRO A 250 -21.81 -12.66 -2.45
N ALA A 251 -20.68 -13.27 -2.79
CA ALA A 251 -19.35 -12.75 -2.45
C ALA A 251 -19.08 -11.38 -3.09
N ARG A 252 -19.38 -11.20 -4.39
CA ARG A 252 -19.22 -9.93 -5.10
C ARG A 252 -20.16 -8.85 -4.55
N ALA A 253 -21.37 -9.23 -4.15
CA ALA A 253 -22.29 -8.31 -3.49
C ALA A 253 -21.77 -7.82 -2.13
N ALA A 254 -21.11 -8.69 -1.35
CA ALA A 254 -20.47 -8.31 -0.10
C ALA A 254 -19.27 -7.37 -0.32
N GLU A 255 -18.47 -7.58 -1.37
CA GLU A 255 -17.40 -6.67 -1.75
C GLU A 255 -17.94 -5.27 -2.09
N VAL A 256 -19.01 -5.18 -2.89
CA VAL A 256 -19.69 -3.90 -3.17
C VAL A 256 -20.21 -3.27 -1.88
N ALA A 257 -20.83 -4.06 -1.00
CA ALA A 257 -21.34 -3.58 0.29
C ALA A 257 -20.25 -2.98 1.17
N ALA A 258 -19.06 -3.56 1.18
CA ALA A 258 -17.91 -3.03 1.91
C ALA A 258 -17.40 -1.73 1.27
N LEU A 259 -17.28 -1.68 -0.06
CA LEU A 259 -16.72 -0.53 -0.77
C LEU A 259 -17.57 0.74 -0.63
N ILE A 260 -18.89 0.64 -0.71
CA ILE A 260 -19.77 1.83 -0.63
C ILE A 260 -19.72 2.54 0.73
N LEU A 261 -19.10 1.91 1.73
CA LEU A 261 -18.91 2.44 3.09
C LEU A 261 -17.54 3.11 3.30
N TYR A 262 -16.67 3.22 2.28
CA TYR A 262 -15.42 4.00 2.37
C TYR A 262 -15.66 5.52 2.35
N GLU A 263 -16.69 5.94 1.63
CA GLU A 263 -17.15 7.33 1.53
C GLU A 263 -18.01 7.72 2.75
N PRO A 264 -18.34 9.01 2.94
CA PRO A 264 -19.19 9.46 4.03
C PRO A 264 -20.46 8.61 4.19
N LEU A 265 -20.71 8.19 5.42
CA LEU A 265 -21.77 7.26 5.83
C LEU A 265 -23.19 7.84 5.64
N GLU A 266 -23.65 7.92 4.40
CA GLU A 266 -25.03 8.28 4.06
C GLU A 266 -26.02 7.16 4.43
N ALA A 267 -27.20 7.53 4.93
CA ALA A 267 -28.20 6.55 5.36
C ALA A 267 -28.66 5.60 4.23
N SER A 268 -28.70 6.07 2.99
CA SER A 268 -29.02 5.27 1.79
C SER A 268 -27.95 4.20 1.54
N ARG A 269 -26.66 4.58 1.59
CA ARG A 269 -25.51 3.67 1.43
C ARG A 269 -25.49 2.64 2.54
N GLN A 270 -25.65 3.06 3.79
CA GLN A 270 -25.71 2.14 4.94
C GLN A 270 -26.84 1.11 4.79
N LYS A 271 -28.03 1.57 4.39
CA LYS A 271 -29.17 0.68 4.17
C LYS A 271 -28.87 -0.35 3.06
N LEU A 272 -28.37 0.11 1.93
CA LEU A 272 -28.03 -0.77 0.80
C LEU A 272 -26.93 -1.76 1.16
N ALA A 273 -25.85 -1.28 1.79
CA ALA A 273 -24.73 -2.13 2.24
C ALA A 273 -25.22 -3.25 3.14
N ARG A 274 -26.08 -2.90 4.11
CA ARG A 274 -26.69 -3.87 5.02
C ARG A 274 -27.51 -4.92 4.27
N GLU A 275 -28.37 -4.52 3.34
CA GLU A 275 -29.19 -5.46 2.56
C GLU A 275 -28.34 -6.42 1.71
N LEU A 276 -27.27 -5.93 1.08
CA LEU A 276 -26.34 -6.76 0.30
C LEU A 276 -25.53 -7.71 1.20
N ALA A 277 -25.05 -7.22 2.34
CA ALA A 277 -24.30 -8.00 3.32
C ALA A 277 -25.19 -9.08 3.97
N GLU A 278 -26.43 -8.77 4.33
CA GLU A 278 -27.39 -9.75 4.86
C GLU A 278 -27.64 -10.90 3.89
N ARG A 279 -27.78 -10.59 2.60
CA ARG A 279 -27.91 -11.61 1.57
C ARG A 279 -26.68 -12.50 1.48
N ALA A 280 -25.49 -11.90 1.54
CA ALA A 280 -24.24 -12.65 1.52
C ALA A 280 -24.04 -13.51 2.77
N ALA A 281 -24.43 -13.00 3.94
CA ALA A 281 -24.43 -13.72 5.22
C ALA A 281 -25.39 -14.92 5.24
N ALA A 282 -26.47 -14.88 4.45
CA ALA A 282 -27.43 -15.96 4.32
C ALA A 282 -27.08 -16.98 3.21
N ALA A 283 -25.96 -16.80 2.50
CA ALA A 283 -25.56 -17.69 1.42
C ALA A 283 -24.87 -18.97 1.93
N ASP A 284 -25.00 -20.06 1.18
CA ASP A 284 -24.29 -21.31 1.45
C ASP A 284 -22.76 -21.15 1.29
N ASP A 285 -22.32 -20.15 0.52
CA ASP A 285 -20.91 -19.85 0.27
C ASP A 285 -20.23 -19.24 1.50
N THR A 286 -19.28 -19.97 2.08
CA THR A 286 -18.47 -19.53 3.23
C THR A 286 -17.77 -18.20 2.97
N GLY A 287 -17.21 -18.01 1.76
CA GLY A 287 -16.47 -16.79 1.41
C GLY A 287 -17.36 -15.55 1.46
N ALA A 288 -18.59 -15.67 0.94
CA ALA A 288 -19.61 -14.63 0.98
C ALA A 288 -20.05 -14.30 2.40
N ARG A 289 -20.28 -15.32 3.25
CA ARG A 289 -20.59 -15.10 4.67
C ARG A 289 -19.45 -14.36 5.36
N ALA A 290 -18.20 -14.79 5.14
CA ALA A 290 -17.02 -14.17 5.74
C ALA A 290 -16.80 -12.72 5.23
N LEU A 291 -16.96 -12.46 3.93
CA LEU A 291 -16.86 -11.13 3.32
C LEU A 291 -17.95 -10.18 3.81
N SER A 292 -19.18 -10.67 4.06
CA SER A 292 -20.29 -9.84 4.56
C SER A 292 -19.94 -9.13 5.87
N ILE A 293 -19.09 -9.75 6.69
CA ILE A 293 -18.63 -9.21 7.97
C ILE A 293 -17.82 -7.93 7.79
N VAL A 294 -17.10 -7.76 6.67
CA VAL A 294 -16.37 -6.53 6.38
C VAL A 294 -17.32 -5.34 6.30
N ALA A 295 -18.48 -5.51 5.68
CA ALA A 295 -19.51 -4.47 5.62
C ALA A 295 -20.16 -4.23 7.00
N PHE A 296 -20.49 -5.29 7.75
CA PHE A 296 -21.05 -5.15 9.10
C PHE A 296 -20.11 -4.46 10.08
N GLU A 297 -18.80 -4.73 10.00
CA GLU A 297 -17.78 -4.03 10.79
C GLU A 297 -17.80 -2.52 10.52
N ARG A 298 -17.90 -2.12 9.25
CA ARG A 298 -17.92 -0.70 8.85
C ARG A 298 -19.23 0.01 9.21
N LEU A 299 -20.34 -0.73 9.23
CA LEU A 299 -21.63 -0.22 9.71
C LEU A 299 -21.63 0.02 11.23
N GLY A 300 -20.67 -0.56 11.97
CA GLY A 300 -20.42 -0.27 13.36
C GLY A 300 -21.38 -0.97 14.33
N GLU A 301 -21.53 -0.40 15.53
CA GLU A 301 -22.14 -1.06 16.70
C GLU A 301 -23.56 -1.59 16.46
N SER A 302 -24.30 -0.93 15.55
CA SER A 302 -25.66 -1.34 15.19
C SER A 302 -25.77 -2.78 14.65
N GLU A 303 -24.67 -3.37 14.17
CA GLU A 303 -24.63 -4.73 13.63
C GLU A 303 -24.16 -5.78 14.66
N GLY A 304 -23.94 -5.40 15.92
CA GLY A 304 -23.38 -6.28 16.95
C GLY A 304 -24.10 -7.62 17.11
N GLU A 305 -25.44 -7.65 17.06
CA GLU A 305 -26.20 -8.91 17.16
C GLU A 305 -26.03 -9.81 15.91
N ARG A 306 -25.90 -9.22 14.72
CA ARG A 306 -25.60 -10.00 13.50
C ARG A 306 -24.20 -10.59 13.55
N LEU A 307 -23.23 -9.79 13.99
CA LEU A 307 -21.87 -10.23 14.18
C LEU A 307 -21.78 -11.36 15.22
N LYS A 308 -22.55 -11.30 16.31
CA LYS A 308 -22.66 -12.41 17.27
C LYS A 308 -23.25 -13.68 16.66
N SER A 309 -24.25 -13.55 15.79
CA SER A 309 -24.80 -14.71 15.05
C SER A 309 -23.76 -15.34 14.14
N LEU A 310 -22.94 -14.55 13.46
CA LEU A 310 -21.85 -15.04 12.59
C LEU A 310 -20.65 -15.58 13.39
N ALA A 311 -20.47 -15.11 14.62
CA ALA A 311 -19.46 -15.64 15.54
C ALA A 311 -19.77 -17.04 16.06
N VAL A 312 -20.95 -17.61 15.75
CA VAL A 312 -21.33 -19.01 16.03
C VAL A 312 -21.67 -19.79 14.76
N ASP A 313 -21.25 -19.29 13.59
CA ASP A 313 -21.37 -19.98 12.30
C ASP A 313 -20.70 -21.36 12.33
N ASP A 314 -21.13 -22.28 11.47
CA ASP A 314 -20.58 -23.64 11.42
C ASP A 314 -19.12 -23.64 10.95
N GLU A 315 -18.72 -22.65 10.16
CA GLU A 315 -17.39 -22.57 9.56
C GLU A 315 -16.42 -21.68 10.36
N PRO A 316 -15.26 -22.21 10.81
CA PRO A 316 -14.24 -21.45 11.55
C PRO A 316 -13.81 -20.14 10.89
N ARG A 317 -13.72 -20.11 9.56
CA ARG A 317 -13.35 -18.89 8.81
C ARG A 317 -14.32 -17.73 9.08
N VAL A 318 -15.62 -18.01 9.13
CA VAL A 318 -16.66 -17.01 9.41
C VAL A 318 -16.61 -16.58 10.88
N ARG A 319 -16.48 -17.55 11.81
CA ARG A 319 -16.39 -17.26 13.25
C ARG A 319 -15.18 -16.38 13.59
N LEU A 320 -14.01 -16.69 13.02
CA LEU A 320 -12.78 -15.91 13.20
C LEU A 320 -12.99 -14.46 12.76
N ARG A 321 -13.51 -14.26 11.55
CA ARG A 321 -13.72 -12.92 11.01
C ARG A 321 -14.76 -12.12 11.81
N ALA A 322 -15.79 -12.80 12.34
CA ALA A 322 -16.82 -12.18 13.18
C ALA A 322 -16.28 -11.78 14.56
N ALA A 323 -15.43 -12.61 15.17
CA ALA A 323 -14.74 -12.28 16.42
C ALA A 323 -13.86 -11.03 16.25
N GLN A 324 -13.10 -10.94 15.15
CA GLN A 324 -12.33 -9.74 14.80
C GLN A 324 -13.21 -8.50 14.69
N ALA A 325 -14.34 -8.60 13.97
CA ALA A 325 -15.25 -7.48 13.77
C ALA A 325 -15.85 -6.99 15.09
N LEU A 326 -16.38 -7.90 15.93
CA LEU A 326 -16.92 -7.54 17.26
C LEU A 326 -15.88 -6.78 18.10
N GLY A 327 -14.61 -7.19 18.00
CA GLY A 327 -13.50 -6.53 18.67
C GLY A 327 -13.20 -5.11 18.18
N ARG A 328 -13.33 -4.87 16.87
CA ARG A 328 -13.04 -3.55 16.26
C ARG A 328 -14.20 -2.58 16.37
N VAL A 329 -15.43 -3.09 16.34
CA VAL A 329 -16.65 -2.30 16.41
C VAL A 329 -16.85 -1.75 17.83
N ASP A 330 -16.98 -2.62 18.83
CA ASP A 330 -16.99 -2.26 20.24
C ASP A 330 -16.70 -3.49 21.12
N ALA A 331 -15.42 -3.73 21.38
CA ALA A 331 -15.01 -4.83 22.25
C ALA A 331 -15.56 -4.68 23.68
N LEU A 332 -15.77 -3.45 24.18
CA LEU A 332 -16.29 -3.22 25.54
C LEU A 332 -17.76 -3.64 25.62
N ALA A 333 -18.60 -3.23 24.68
CA ALA A 333 -20.00 -3.65 24.60
C ALA A 333 -20.14 -5.17 24.43
N HIS A 334 -19.23 -5.80 23.71
CA HIS A 334 -19.31 -7.23 23.37
C HIS A 334 -18.45 -8.16 24.24
N ARG A 335 -17.73 -7.64 25.23
CA ARG A 335 -16.78 -8.40 26.07
C ARG A 335 -17.33 -9.70 26.67
N ALA A 336 -18.58 -9.69 27.15
CA ALA A 336 -19.17 -10.85 27.80
C ALA A 336 -19.38 -12.00 26.80
N PHE A 337 -19.87 -11.66 25.61
CA PHE A 337 -20.04 -12.61 24.51
C PHE A 337 -18.69 -13.14 24.02
N LEU A 338 -17.69 -12.26 23.86
CA LEU A 338 -16.34 -12.66 23.43
C LEU A 338 -15.68 -13.62 24.44
N VAL A 339 -15.86 -13.37 25.74
CA VAL A 339 -15.37 -14.26 26.82
C VAL A 339 -16.09 -15.61 26.78
N GLU A 340 -17.41 -15.62 26.68
CA GLU A 340 -18.18 -16.86 26.55
C GLU A 340 -17.75 -17.65 25.32
N ARG A 341 -17.52 -16.95 24.20
CA ARG A 341 -17.09 -17.56 22.95
C ARG A 341 -15.70 -18.16 23.06
N LEU A 342 -14.74 -17.47 23.67
CA LEU A 342 -13.39 -17.98 23.91
C LEU A 342 -13.41 -19.33 24.66
N VAL A 343 -14.25 -19.44 25.68
CA VAL A 343 -14.34 -20.65 26.53
C VAL A 343 -14.93 -21.84 25.78
N ALA A 344 -15.91 -21.63 24.91
CA ALA A 344 -16.65 -22.71 24.26
C ALA A 344 -16.14 -23.03 22.84
N GLU A 345 -15.17 -22.30 22.29
CA GLU A 345 -14.75 -22.39 20.90
C GLU A 345 -13.87 -23.62 20.61
N PRO A 346 -14.30 -24.53 19.72
CA PRO A 346 -13.52 -25.74 19.41
C PRO A 346 -12.27 -25.46 18.56
N ASP A 347 -12.29 -24.47 17.68
CA ASP A 347 -11.18 -24.20 16.76
C ASP A 347 -10.08 -23.35 17.41
N ALA A 348 -8.84 -23.82 17.35
CA ALA A 348 -7.70 -23.13 17.96
C ALA A 348 -7.41 -21.77 17.29
N GLY A 349 -7.57 -21.66 15.97
CA GLY A 349 -7.37 -20.41 15.24
C GLY A 349 -8.38 -19.34 15.66
N VAL A 350 -9.65 -19.72 15.83
CA VAL A 350 -10.69 -18.82 16.36
C VAL A 350 -10.41 -18.46 17.82
N ARG A 351 -9.96 -19.40 18.67
CA ARG A 351 -9.56 -19.10 20.06
C ARG A 351 -8.39 -18.11 20.14
N ARG A 352 -7.35 -18.26 19.30
CA ARG A 352 -6.23 -17.31 19.20
C ARG A 352 -6.74 -15.91 18.92
N GLU A 353 -7.63 -15.78 17.95
CA GLU A 353 -8.23 -14.50 17.59
C GLU A 353 -9.08 -13.89 18.71
N LEU A 354 -9.93 -14.68 19.36
CA LEU A 354 -10.72 -14.24 20.51
C LEU A 354 -9.83 -13.74 21.66
N ALA A 355 -8.77 -14.48 21.97
CA ALA A 355 -7.78 -14.09 22.99
C ALA A 355 -7.07 -12.78 22.60
N THR A 356 -6.65 -12.63 21.34
CA THR A 356 -6.05 -11.39 20.81
C THR A 356 -7.01 -10.21 20.92
N THR A 357 -8.25 -10.37 20.47
CA THR A 357 -9.28 -9.32 20.44
C THR A 357 -9.60 -8.76 21.83
N LEU A 358 -9.54 -9.60 22.87
CA LEU A 358 -9.77 -9.23 24.27
C LEU A 358 -8.60 -8.45 24.91
N GLY A 359 -7.44 -8.39 24.26
CA GLY A 359 -6.24 -7.71 24.76
C GLY A 359 -6.26 -6.19 24.58
N ARG A 360 -7.13 -5.50 25.33
CA ARG A 360 -7.28 -4.04 25.29
C ARG A 360 -7.28 -3.45 26.68
N ARG A 361 -6.64 -2.27 26.86
CA ARG A 361 -6.55 -1.57 28.15
C ARG A 361 -7.91 -1.30 28.80
N THR A 362 -8.94 -1.05 28.00
CA THR A 362 -10.32 -0.83 28.45
C THR A 362 -11.03 -2.09 28.97
N LEU A 363 -10.44 -3.29 28.80
CA LEU A 363 -11.06 -4.59 29.10
C LEU A 363 -10.46 -5.30 30.31
N ALA A 364 -9.86 -4.59 31.28
CA ALA A 364 -9.24 -5.21 32.45
C ALA A 364 -10.11 -6.27 33.18
N VAL A 365 -11.44 -6.15 33.11
CA VAL A 365 -12.41 -7.11 33.66
C VAL A 365 -12.34 -8.52 33.05
N VAL A 366 -11.79 -8.67 31.83
CA VAL A 366 -11.69 -9.97 31.14
C VAL A 366 -10.46 -10.78 31.56
N LEU A 367 -9.61 -10.23 32.44
CA LEU A 367 -8.40 -10.87 32.94
C LEU A 367 -8.62 -12.35 33.35
N PRO A 368 -9.65 -12.74 34.13
CA PRO A 368 -9.83 -14.14 34.52
C PRO A 368 -10.01 -15.11 33.34
N ALA A 369 -10.67 -14.66 32.27
CA ALA A 369 -10.88 -15.46 31.07
C ALA A 369 -9.56 -15.66 30.31
N LEU A 370 -8.75 -14.60 30.18
CA LEU A 370 -7.43 -14.70 29.58
C LEU A 370 -6.48 -15.54 30.42
N VAL A 371 -6.56 -15.46 31.76
CA VAL A 371 -5.77 -16.31 32.66
C VAL A 371 -6.10 -17.79 32.45
N THR A 372 -7.38 -18.12 32.22
CA THR A 372 -7.78 -19.49 31.88
C THR A 372 -7.21 -19.92 30.52
N ALA A 373 -7.19 -19.01 29.54
CA ALA A 373 -6.64 -19.27 28.21
C ALA A 373 -5.11 -19.43 28.18
N LEU A 374 -4.39 -19.06 29.25
CA LEU A 374 -2.96 -19.37 29.39
C LEU A 374 -2.69 -20.88 29.44
N ASP A 375 -3.65 -21.66 29.94
CA ASP A 375 -3.54 -23.11 30.10
C ASP A 375 -4.24 -23.87 28.94
N ASP A 376 -4.48 -23.22 27.79
CA ASP A 376 -5.07 -23.85 26.59
C ASP A 376 -4.15 -24.94 26.02
N ALA A 377 -4.75 -25.97 25.41
CA ALA A 377 -4.00 -27.05 24.78
C ALA A 377 -3.20 -26.60 23.55
N ASP A 378 -3.65 -25.55 22.87
CA ASP A 378 -2.90 -24.90 21.80
C ASP A 378 -2.03 -23.78 22.37
N TRP A 379 -0.71 -23.94 22.25
CA TRP A 379 0.26 -22.96 22.77
C TRP A 379 0.08 -21.56 22.17
N GLY A 380 -0.43 -21.46 20.93
CA GLY A 380 -0.68 -20.18 20.27
C GLY A 380 -1.79 -19.39 20.96
N VAL A 381 -2.81 -20.06 21.48
CA VAL A 381 -3.86 -19.43 22.30
C VAL A 381 -3.25 -18.88 23.58
N GLY A 382 -2.44 -19.68 24.28
CA GLY A 382 -1.73 -19.25 25.48
C GLY A 382 -0.79 -18.06 25.24
N ALA A 383 -0.07 -18.06 24.11
CA ALA A 383 0.81 -16.96 23.72
C ALA A 383 0.04 -15.66 23.43
N CYS A 384 -1.06 -15.74 22.66
CA CYS A 384 -1.95 -14.60 22.44
C CYS A 384 -2.55 -14.08 23.75
N ALA A 385 -2.98 -14.97 24.65
CA ALA A 385 -3.53 -14.63 25.95
C ALA A 385 -2.51 -13.92 26.83
N ALA A 386 -1.26 -14.41 26.90
CA ALA A 386 -0.19 -13.79 27.68
C ALA A 386 0.10 -12.35 27.22
N VAL A 387 0.19 -12.12 25.91
CA VAL A 387 0.36 -10.77 25.35
C VAL A 387 -0.87 -9.90 25.63
N SER A 388 -2.08 -10.44 25.46
CA SER A 388 -3.33 -9.73 25.75
C SER A 388 -3.46 -9.31 27.21
N ILE A 389 -3.05 -10.16 28.16
CA ILE A 389 -3.01 -9.84 29.59
C ILE A 389 -2.07 -8.66 29.85
N GLY A 390 -0.93 -8.60 29.15
CA GLY A 390 -0.03 -7.45 29.16
C GLY A 390 -0.69 -6.17 28.66
N LYS A 391 -1.39 -6.25 27.51
CA LYS A 391 -2.13 -5.13 26.90
C LYS A 391 -3.31 -4.61 27.74
N LEU A 392 -3.77 -5.35 28.75
CA LEU A 392 -4.73 -4.82 29.73
C LEU A 392 -4.12 -3.70 30.59
N ALA A 393 -2.78 -3.60 30.65
CA ALA A 393 -2.02 -2.58 31.37
C ALA A 393 -2.51 -2.35 32.81
N THR A 394 -2.69 -3.44 33.56
CA THR A 394 -3.10 -3.43 34.97
C THR A 394 -2.11 -4.19 35.83
N VAL A 395 -1.86 -3.71 37.06
CA VAL A 395 -0.99 -4.38 38.04
C VAL A 395 -1.47 -5.81 38.34
N ALA A 396 -2.77 -6.08 38.23
CA ALA A 396 -3.33 -7.42 38.41
C ALA A 396 -2.83 -8.45 37.37
N SER A 397 -2.34 -7.99 36.22
CA SER A 397 -1.75 -8.84 35.18
C SER A 397 -0.37 -9.40 35.54
N VAL A 398 0.33 -8.80 36.52
CA VAL A 398 1.72 -9.16 36.85
C VAL A 398 1.82 -10.59 37.38
N GLU A 399 0.96 -10.95 38.34
CA GLU A 399 1.06 -12.26 39.01
C GLU A 399 0.79 -13.44 38.07
N PRO A 400 -0.28 -13.44 37.24
CA PRO A 400 -0.51 -14.55 36.31
C PRO A 400 0.61 -14.72 35.28
N LEU A 401 1.16 -13.62 34.75
CA LEU A 401 2.27 -13.68 33.81
C LEU A 401 3.57 -14.13 34.49
N GLN A 402 3.84 -13.65 35.70
CA GLN A 402 4.98 -14.09 36.50
C GLN A 402 4.92 -15.59 36.81
N ARG A 403 3.73 -16.14 37.09
CA ARG A 403 3.52 -17.58 37.29
C ARG A 403 3.93 -18.37 36.05
N ILE A 404 3.39 -18.02 34.88
CA ILE A 404 3.73 -18.69 33.61
C ILE A 404 5.23 -18.60 33.33
N ARG A 405 5.82 -17.41 33.50
CA ARG A 405 7.27 -17.21 33.31
C ARG A 405 8.11 -18.09 34.24
N ASN A 406 7.65 -18.39 35.46
CA ASN A 406 8.42 -19.21 36.40
C ASN A 406 8.28 -20.71 36.20
N GLU A 407 7.05 -21.15 35.92
CA GLU A 407 6.65 -22.54 36.15
C GLU A 407 6.42 -23.29 34.84
N HIS A 408 6.20 -22.59 33.72
CA HIS A 408 5.81 -23.24 32.48
C HIS A 408 7.01 -23.90 31.77
N GLU A 409 6.86 -25.15 31.36
CA GLU A 409 7.93 -25.91 30.69
C GLU A 409 8.23 -25.41 29.27
N ASP A 410 7.20 -24.97 28.56
CA ASP A 410 7.32 -24.43 27.21
C ASP A 410 7.87 -23.00 27.21
N TRP A 411 9.02 -22.82 26.55
CA TRP A 411 9.68 -21.53 26.40
C TRP A 411 8.79 -20.50 25.67
N ARG A 412 7.90 -20.93 24.76
CA ARG A 412 7.02 -20.05 23.98
C ARG A 412 6.09 -19.27 24.90
N LEU A 413 5.51 -19.96 25.89
CA LEU A 413 4.64 -19.32 26.87
C LEU A 413 5.42 -18.48 27.88
N ARG A 414 6.60 -18.93 28.31
CA ARG A 414 7.48 -18.10 29.16
C ARG A 414 7.86 -16.81 28.46
N ALA A 415 8.27 -16.88 27.20
CA ALA A 415 8.66 -15.73 26.40
C ALA A 415 7.46 -14.80 26.11
N ALA A 416 6.29 -15.35 25.77
CA ALA A 416 5.06 -14.57 25.59
C ALA A 416 4.63 -13.87 26.89
N ALA A 417 4.78 -14.53 28.05
CA ALA A 417 4.52 -13.92 29.34
C ALA A 417 5.50 -12.79 29.67
N THR A 418 6.78 -12.96 29.33
CA THR A 418 7.80 -11.90 29.41
C THR A 418 7.46 -10.71 28.51
N VAL A 419 7.01 -10.95 27.28
CA VAL A 419 6.52 -9.89 26.37
C VAL A 419 5.30 -9.18 27.00
N GLY A 420 4.35 -9.94 27.54
CA GLY A 420 3.19 -9.41 28.26
C GLY A 420 3.57 -8.52 29.44
N LEU A 421 4.53 -8.94 30.28
CA LEU A 421 5.07 -8.13 31.38
C LEU A 421 5.64 -6.79 30.86
N GLY A 422 6.32 -6.82 29.71
CA GLY A 422 6.82 -5.65 28.99
C GLY A 422 5.75 -4.69 28.48
N LEU A 423 4.48 -5.11 28.43
CA LEU A 423 3.34 -4.31 27.96
C LEU A 423 2.48 -3.75 29.10
N ILE A 424 2.73 -4.14 30.37
CA ILE A 424 1.94 -3.64 31.51
C ILE A 424 2.20 -2.15 31.77
N HIS A 425 3.43 -1.67 31.52
CA HIS A 425 3.87 -0.29 31.80
C HIS A 425 3.68 0.12 33.27
N GLU A 426 3.95 -0.81 34.21
CA GLU A 426 3.90 -0.58 35.66
C GLU A 426 5.23 -0.96 36.32
N PRO A 427 5.68 -0.27 37.39
CA PRO A 427 6.92 -0.61 38.11
C PRO A 427 6.94 -2.06 38.60
N ALA A 428 5.76 -2.61 38.95
CA ALA A 428 5.61 -3.98 39.42
C ALA A 428 6.02 -5.05 38.39
N ALA A 429 6.06 -4.72 37.10
CA ALA A 429 6.51 -5.63 36.05
C ALA A 429 8.04 -5.73 35.96
N ILE A 430 8.79 -4.78 36.53
CA ILE A 430 10.26 -4.72 36.40
C ILE A 430 10.95 -5.90 37.11
N PRO A 431 10.69 -6.22 38.40
CA PRO A 431 11.37 -7.34 39.04
C PRO A 431 11.14 -8.70 38.34
N PRO A 432 9.91 -9.03 37.88
CA PRO A 432 9.68 -10.20 37.03
C PRO A 432 10.50 -10.23 35.73
N LEU A 433 10.69 -9.08 35.08
CA LEU A 433 11.53 -8.97 33.87
C LEU A 433 13.02 -9.12 34.19
N ILE A 434 13.50 -8.53 35.30
CA ILE A 434 14.88 -8.70 35.75
C ILE A 434 15.20 -10.17 36.02
N ALA A 435 14.27 -10.90 36.66
CA ALA A 435 14.43 -12.33 36.89
C ALA A 435 14.47 -13.15 35.60
N ALA A 436 13.72 -12.74 34.56
CA ALA A 436 13.67 -13.43 33.28
C ALA A 436 14.98 -13.34 32.47
N LEU A 437 15.92 -12.45 32.84
CA LEU A 437 17.26 -12.38 32.24
C LEU A 437 18.11 -13.63 32.51
N GLU A 438 17.76 -14.42 33.53
CA GLU A 438 18.42 -15.67 33.89
C GLU A 438 17.67 -16.93 33.39
N ASP A 439 16.66 -16.79 32.53
CA ASP A 439 15.98 -17.96 31.96
C ASP A 439 16.98 -18.79 31.11
N ASP A 440 16.87 -20.11 31.21
CA ASP A 440 17.72 -21.04 30.45
C ASP A 440 17.50 -20.91 28.93
N ASP A 441 16.32 -20.44 28.50
CA ASP A 441 16.04 -20.18 27.09
C ASP A 441 16.42 -18.75 26.69
N SER A 442 17.33 -18.65 25.71
CA SER A 442 17.86 -17.38 25.21
C SER A 442 16.81 -16.42 24.66
N ILE A 443 15.68 -16.92 24.14
CA ILE A 443 14.60 -16.07 23.62
C ILE A 443 13.86 -15.39 24.78
N VAL A 444 13.65 -16.09 25.89
CA VAL A 444 13.00 -15.52 27.08
C VAL A 444 13.88 -14.40 27.66
N ALA A 445 15.17 -14.67 27.84
CA ALA A 445 16.14 -13.69 28.32
C ALA A 445 16.25 -12.47 27.38
N LEU A 446 16.23 -12.68 26.06
CA LEU A 446 16.23 -11.61 25.07
C LEU A 446 14.97 -10.74 25.17
N CYS A 447 13.78 -11.35 25.25
CA CYS A 447 12.53 -10.61 25.45
C CYS A 447 12.54 -9.80 26.74
N ALA A 448 13.12 -10.34 27.81
CA ALA A 448 13.24 -9.66 29.09
C ALA A 448 14.13 -8.41 28.98
N HIS A 449 15.30 -8.56 28.36
CA HIS A 449 16.21 -7.44 28.13
C HIS A 449 15.57 -6.36 27.28
N GLU A 450 14.91 -6.74 26.18
CA GLU A 450 14.28 -5.76 25.29
C GLU A 450 13.09 -5.06 25.96
N ALA A 451 12.27 -5.78 26.72
CA ALA A 451 11.18 -5.20 27.49
C ALA A 451 11.70 -4.19 28.51
N LEU A 452 12.78 -4.50 29.24
CA LEU A 452 13.42 -3.58 30.17
C LEU A 452 13.97 -2.35 29.43
N ARG A 453 14.71 -2.54 28.33
CA ARG A 453 15.27 -1.47 27.50
C ARG A 453 14.19 -0.50 27.02
N ARG A 454 13.06 -1.03 26.53
CA ARG A 454 11.92 -0.25 26.01
C ARG A 454 11.15 0.48 27.10
N LEU A 455 10.76 -0.23 28.16
CA LEU A 455 9.98 0.33 29.27
C LEU A 455 10.73 1.45 29.98
N THR A 456 12.04 1.28 30.16
CA THR A 456 12.88 2.23 30.92
C THR A 456 13.58 3.26 30.03
N LYS A 457 13.54 3.07 28.70
CA LYS A 457 14.26 3.88 27.71
C LYS A 457 15.78 3.93 27.99
N ARG A 458 16.33 2.90 28.64
CA ARG A 458 17.76 2.75 28.97
C ARG A 458 18.42 1.78 28.01
N ILE A 459 19.48 2.22 27.34
CA ILE A 459 20.28 1.42 26.40
C ILE A 459 21.70 1.14 26.93
N ASP A 460 22.04 1.72 28.07
CA ASP A 460 23.36 1.72 28.69
C ASP A 460 23.49 0.70 29.84
N VAL A 461 22.39 0.05 30.21
CA VAL A 461 22.40 -1.01 31.22
C VAL A 461 22.67 -2.35 30.54
N GLU A 462 23.71 -3.04 30.99
CA GLU A 462 24.10 -4.35 30.48
C GLU A 462 22.95 -5.36 30.61
N ALA A 463 22.86 -6.32 29.69
CA ALA A 463 21.82 -7.35 29.64
C ALA A 463 22.02 -8.45 30.72
N THR A 464 22.32 -8.06 31.96
CA THR A 464 22.52 -8.97 33.10
C THR A 464 21.58 -8.63 34.23
N ARG A 465 21.21 -9.65 35.02
CA ARG A 465 20.36 -9.48 36.19
C ARG A 465 20.98 -8.49 37.17
N GLU A 466 22.28 -8.60 37.42
CA GLU A 466 23.00 -7.76 38.37
C GLU A 466 22.95 -6.28 37.98
N ALA A 467 23.20 -5.96 36.71
CA ALA A 467 23.19 -4.58 36.22
C ALA A 467 21.79 -3.96 36.31
N TRP A 468 20.76 -4.69 35.88
CA TRP A 468 19.37 -4.21 35.96
C TRP A 468 18.85 -4.14 37.39
N GLN A 469 19.25 -5.07 38.26
CA GLN A 469 18.91 -5.03 39.69
C GLN A 469 19.55 -3.81 40.36
N ALA A 470 20.84 -3.56 40.11
CA ALA A 470 21.53 -2.39 40.63
C ALA A 470 20.88 -1.08 40.16
N TRP A 471 20.50 -1.00 38.88
CA TRP A 471 19.76 0.15 38.35
C TRP A 471 18.38 0.32 39.03
N TYR A 472 17.66 -0.78 39.23
CA TYR A 472 16.33 -0.75 39.84
C TYR A 472 16.38 -0.29 41.31
N ASP A 473 17.39 -0.77 42.04
CA ASP A 473 17.66 -0.40 43.44
C ASP A 473 18.14 1.06 43.55
N ASP A 474 18.94 1.55 42.59
CA ASP A 474 19.44 2.93 42.49
C ASP A 474 18.41 3.91 41.87
N GLY A 475 17.14 3.76 42.25
CA GLY A 475 16.07 4.70 41.91
C GLY A 475 15.21 4.34 40.70
N GLY A 476 15.48 3.23 40.00
CA GLY A 476 14.59 2.72 38.95
C GLY A 476 13.17 2.38 39.46
N SER A 477 13.04 1.97 40.72
CA SER A 477 11.73 1.72 41.38
C SER A 477 10.83 2.96 41.50
N ALA A 478 11.42 4.16 41.47
CA ALA A 478 10.69 5.43 41.51
C ALA A 478 10.34 5.97 40.10
N MET A 479 10.74 5.26 39.05
CA MET A 479 10.50 5.66 37.66
C MET A 479 9.00 5.68 37.35
N ARG A 480 8.58 6.73 36.63
CA ARG A 480 7.22 6.82 36.09
C ARG A 480 7.21 6.24 34.68
N PHE A 481 6.35 5.25 34.49
CA PHE A 481 6.11 4.65 33.19
C PHE A 481 4.97 5.40 32.51
N THR A 482 5.09 5.57 31.20
CA THR A 482 4.08 6.23 30.36
C THR A 482 3.60 5.22 29.34
N HIS A 483 2.29 5.04 29.22
CA HIS A 483 1.73 4.13 28.21
C HIS A 483 1.87 4.77 26.81
N PRO A 484 2.15 3.99 25.75
CA PRO A 484 2.29 4.51 24.38
C PRO A 484 1.06 5.30 23.90
N GLU A 485 -0.15 4.90 24.28
CA GLU A 485 -1.40 5.62 23.99
C GLU A 485 -1.38 7.03 24.59
N ASP A 486 -0.94 7.17 25.85
CA ASP A 486 -0.90 8.47 26.53
C ASP A 486 0.17 9.38 25.88
N ASP A 487 1.28 8.81 25.39
CA ASP A 487 2.30 9.51 24.62
C ASP A 487 1.81 9.88 23.20
N ALA A 488 0.95 9.06 22.58
CA ALA A 488 0.34 9.36 21.27
C ALA A 488 -0.67 10.51 21.36
N GLU A 489 -1.55 10.52 22.36
CA GLU A 489 -2.48 11.62 22.62
C GLU A 489 -1.73 12.95 22.84
N ARG A 490 -0.62 12.91 23.58
CA ARG A 490 0.25 14.08 23.76
C ARG A 490 0.87 14.54 22.44
N ARG A 491 1.40 13.63 21.61
CA ARG A 491 1.96 13.98 20.29
C ARG A 491 0.92 14.62 19.37
N ALA A 492 -0.29 14.07 19.33
CA ALA A 492 -1.41 14.63 18.55
C ALA A 492 -1.79 16.03 19.04
N LYS A 493 -1.84 16.25 20.35
CA LYS A 493 -2.18 17.54 20.96
C LYS A 493 -1.10 18.62 20.76
N TYR A 494 0.17 18.24 20.74
CA TYR A 494 1.31 19.17 20.73
C TYR A 494 2.09 19.22 19.40
N GLY A 495 1.67 18.47 18.37
CA GLY A 495 2.07 18.69 16.97
C GLY A 495 3.49 18.28 16.60
N TYR A 496 3.93 17.09 16.99
CA TYR A 496 5.22 16.54 16.53
C TYR A 496 4.99 15.25 15.73
N GLY A 497 5.10 15.33 14.40
CA GLY A 497 5.24 14.15 13.55
C GLY A 497 6.61 13.52 13.78
N VAL A 498 6.68 12.20 13.87
CA VAL A 498 7.95 11.47 14.00
C VAL A 498 8.70 11.61 12.67
N PRO A 499 9.91 12.21 12.62
CA PRO A 499 10.67 12.30 11.37
C PRO A 499 10.96 10.89 10.81
N TYR A 500 10.95 10.73 9.48
CA TYR A 500 11.14 9.42 8.82
C TYR A 500 12.43 8.69 9.26
N GLY A 501 13.52 9.42 9.53
CA GLY A 501 14.77 8.85 10.06
C GLY A 501 14.71 8.38 11.53
N GLU A 502 13.62 8.63 12.25
CA GLU A 502 13.41 8.14 13.61
C GLU A 502 12.56 6.87 13.68
N ILE A 503 11.89 6.49 12.59
CA ILE A 503 10.98 5.33 12.53
C ILE A 503 11.71 4.04 12.96
N TYR A 504 12.91 3.84 12.41
CA TYR A 504 13.76 2.69 12.69
C TYR A 504 14.69 2.87 13.90
N ARG A 505 14.72 4.05 14.55
CA ARG A 505 15.69 4.34 15.62
C ARG A 505 15.49 3.39 16.80
N GLY A 506 16.51 2.57 17.06
CA GLY A 506 16.49 1.60 18.14
C GLY A 506 15.54 0.43 17.92
N LEU A 507 15.07 0.19 16.68
CA LEU A 507 14.47 -1.09 16.30
C LEU A 507 15.57 -2.08 15.94
N ASP A 508 15.32 -3.35 16.23
CA ASP A 508 16.11 -4.46 15.72
C ASP A 508 15.53 -4.88 14.36
N VAL A 509 16.32 -4.78 13.29
CA VAL A 509 15.95 -5.24 11.95
C VAL A 509 16.74 -6.51 11.66
N VAL A 510 16.03 -7.62 11.58
CA VAL A 510 16.58 -8.95 11.35
C VAL A 510 16.29 -9.35 9.91
N VAL A 511 17.35 -9.59 9.13
CA VAL A 511 17.24 -9.97 7.73
C VAL A 511 17.68 -11.42 7.59
N LEU A 512 16.80 -12.27 7.07
CA LEU A 512 17.12 -13.64 6.70
C LEU A 512 17.87 -13.63 5.38
N GLU A 513 19.14 -14.05 5.41
CA GLU A 513 19.95 -14.18 4.21
C GLU A 513 19.35 -15.20 3.25
N SER A 514 19.38 -14.87 1.97
CA SER A 514 18.89 -15.68 0.87
C SER A 514 19.85 -15.55 -0.32
N ARG A 515 19.72 -16.44 -1.31
CA ARG A 515 20.54 -16.45 -2.53
C ARG A 515 20.22 -15.30 -3.48
N ALA A 516 19.04 -14.71 -3.37
CA ALA A 516 18.55 -13.60 -4.18
C ALA A 516 17.80 -12.59 -3.30
N ASP A 517 17.64 -11.35 -3.79
CA ASP A 517 17.16 -10.20 -3.03
C ASP A 517 18.06 -9.84 -1.83
N HIS A 518 18.47 -8.58 -1.79
CA HIS A 518 19.36 -8.04 -0.77
C HIS A 518 18.83 -6.73 -0.19
N ILE A 519 17.70 -6.79 0.52
CA ILE A 519 17.13 -5.62 1.21
C ILE A 519 18.16 -4.91 2.09
N GLN A 520 19.17 -5.62 2.62
CA GLN A 520 20.26 -5.03 3.38
C GLN A 520 21.00 -3.91 2.62
N GLU A 521 21.15 -4.00 1.30
CA GLU A 521 21.75 -2.92 0.52
C GLU A 521 20.93 -1.63 0.60
N LEU A 522 19.60 -1.75 0.59
CA LEU A 522 18.71 -0.60 0.79
C LEU A 522 18.81 -0.08 2.22
N LEU A 523 18.81 -0.96 3.23
CA LEU A 523 18.96 -0.57 4.64
C LEU A 523 20.26 0.20 4.88
N GLU A 524 21.39 -0.27 4.32
CA GLU A 524 22.69 0.42 4.39
C GLU A 524 22.65 1.82 3.77
N ARG A 525 22.06 1.93 2.56
CA ARG A 525 21.90 3.22 1.86
C ARG A 525 21.01 4.19 2.61
N GLN A 526 20.05 3.67 3.38
CA GLN A 526 19.16 4.48 4.24
C GLN A 526 19.73 4.70 5.66
N HIS A 527 20.95 4.23 5.94
CA HIS A 527 21.59 4.30 7.26
C HIS A 527 20.75 3.64 8.38
N ILE A 528 20.08 2.53 8.06
CA ILE A 528 19.30 1.74 9.00
C ILE A 528 20.15 0.57 9.47
N ALA A 529 20.32 0.46 10.78
CA ALA A 529 21.01 -0.66 11.38
C ALA A 529 20.19 -1.94 11.23
N TYR A 530 20.87 -3.02 10.86
CA TYR A 530 20.28 -4.34 10.70
C TYR A 530 21.30 -5.41 11.11
N ARG A 531 20.83 -6.63 11.29
CA ARG A 531 21.67 -7.82 11.47
C ARG A 531 21.16 -8.95 10.60
N LEU A 532 22.10 -9.80 10.19
CA LEU A 532 21.84 -10.94 9.34
C LEU A 532 21.62 -12.18 10.19
N THR A 533 20.71 -13.04 9.74
CA THR A 533 20.56 -14.41 10.20
C THR A 533 20.44 -15.33 9.00
N GLN A 534 20.45 -16.64 9.24
CA GLN A 534 20.34 -17.66 8.21
C GLN A 534 19.30 -18.70 8.65
N SER A 535 18.91 -19.54 7.69
CA SER A 535 18.14 -20.75 7.99
C SER A 535 18.81 -21.55 9.12
N SER A 536 17.99 -22.16 9.97
CA SER A 536 18.35 -22.90 11.19
C SER A 536 19.02 -22.06 12.29
N ARG A 537 19.26 -20.77 12.07
CA ARG A 537 20.06 -19.89 12.94
C ARG A 537 19.23 -18.79 13.58
N VAL A 538 17.99 -18.56 13.13
CA VAL A 538 17.10 -17.49 13.61
C VAL A 538 17.00 -17.49 15.13
N ARG A 539 16.81 -18.68 15.72
CA ARG A 539 16.74 -18.83 17.17
C ARG A 539 18.03 -18.47 17.90
N ARG A 540 19.17 -18.96 17.40
CA ARG A 540 20.48 -18.74 18.03
C ARG A 540 20.89 -17.27 17.91
N ASP A 541 20.58 -16.64 16.78
CA ASP A 541 20.87 -15.23 16.55
C ASP A 541 19.86 -14.32 17.27
N GLY A 542 18.78 -14.89 17.81
CA GLY A 542 17.76 -14.22 18.60
C GLY A 542 16.69 -13.57 17.74
N LEU A 543 15.44 -13.61 18.18
CA LEU A 543 14.32 -12.88 17.59
C LEU A 543 13.30 -12.56 18.68
N HIS A 544 12.85 -11.30 18.74
CA HIS A 544 11.85 -10.86 19.72
C HIS A 544 10.70 -10.09 19.01
N PRO A 545 9.47 -10.07 19.54
CA PRO A 545 8.30 -9.52 18.83
C PRO A 545 8.33 -8.02 18.52
N ASP A 546 9.23 -7.25 19.11
CA ASP A 546 9.46 -5.83 18.83
C ASP A 546 10.48 -5.59 17.68
N ALA A 547 11.14 -6.63 17.19
CA ALA A 547 12.00 -6.58 16.01
C ALA A 547 11.16 -6.56 14.72
N ILE A 548 11.77 -6.16 13.62
CA ILE A 548 11.26 -6.34 12.25
C ILE A 548 11.99 -7.53 11.65
N PHE A 549 11.26 -8.49 11.08
CA PHE A 549 11.85 -9.63 10.39
C PHE A 549 11.59 -9.53 8.89
N VAL A 550 12.66 -9.50 8.10
CA VAL A 550 12.58 -9.51 6.64
C VAL A 550 13.11 -10.84 6.11
N ALA A 551 12.24 -11.58 5.41
CA ALA A 551 12.57 -12.78 4.67
C ALA A 551 12.83 -12.43 3.20
N ASN A 552 14.10 -12.32 2.82
CA ASN A 552 14.46 -12.10 1.42
C ASN A 552 14.10 -13.33 0.58
N CYS A 553 13.57 -13.09 -0.63
CA CYS A 553 13.29 -14.03 -1.72
C CYS A 553 13.42 -15.53 -1.39
N THR A 554 14.58 -16.16 -1.59
CA THR A 554 14.73 -17.62 -1.42
C THR A 554 14.77 -18.09 0.04
N GLY A 555 14.36 -17.28 1.02
CA GLY A 555 14.46 -17.50 2.46
C GLY A 555 13.84 -18.80 2.94
N GLU A 556 14.51 -19.91 2.67
CA GLU A 556 14.18 -21.27 3.07
C GLU A 556 14.36 -21.37 4.58
N ILE A 557 13.26 -21.52 5.32
CA ILE A 557 13.31 -21.75 6.77
C ILE A 557 13.21 -23.24 7.09
N GLU A 558 13.86 -23.66 8.17
CA GLU A 558 13.67 -25.00 8.74
C GLU A 558 12.43 -25.06 9.65
N ALA A 559 12.00 -26.28 10.00
CA ALA A 559 10.81 -26.46 10.85
C ALA A 559 10.91 -25.73 12.21
N GLY A 560 12.11 -25.71 12.81
CA GLY A 560 12.34 -24.99 14.07
C GLY A 560 12.26 -23.47 13.94
N ASP A 561 12.63 -22.92 12.79
CA ASP A 561 12.48 -21.48 12.52
C ASP A 561 11.03 -21.12 12.26
N ALA A 562 10.26 -21.99 11.59
CA ALA A 562 8.84 -21.79 11.34
C ALA A 562 8.04 -21.67 12.64
N GLU A 563 8.32 -22.53 13.62
CA GLU A 563 7.71 -22.46 14.95
C GLU A 563 8.06 -21.15 15.68
N LEU A 564 9.32 -20.71 15.61
CA LEU A 564 9.76 -19.44 16.20
C LEU A 564 9.11 -18.24 15.51
N LEU A 565 8.97 -18.26 14.18
CA LEU A 565 8.33 -17.20 13.40
C LEU A 565 6.81 -17.15 13.66
N GLU A 566 6.16 -18.30 13.82
CA GLU A 566 4.75 -18.37 14.23
C GLU A 566 4.59 -17.68 15.58
N TRP A 567 5.41 -18.05 16.57
CA TRP A 567 5.41 -17.43 17.89
C TRP A 567 5.69 -15.93 17.82
N TYR A 568 6.70 -15.54 17.05
CA TYR A 568 7.13 -14.14 16.89
C TYR A 568 5.97 -13.27 16.39
N VAL A 569 5.27 -13.68 15.32
CA VAL A 569 4.15 -12.92 14.76
C VAL A 569 2.94 -12.97 15.71
N LEU A 570 2.60 -14.12 16.30
CA LEU A 570 1.50 -14.22 17.26
C LEU A 570 1.68 -13.27 18.45
N CYS A 571 2.93 -13.07 18.90
CA CYS A 571 3.27 -12.17 19.99
C CYS A 571 3.45 -10.70 19.61
N GLY A 572 3.27 -10.34 18.33
CA GLY A 572 3.30 -8.95 17.88
C GLY A 572 4.27 -8.64 16.74
N GLY A 573 5.05 -9.61 16.26
CA GLY A 573 6.07 -9.41 15.23
C GLY A 573 5.56 -8.88 13.88
N GLN A 574 6.46 -8.28 13.11
CA GLN A 574 6.22 -7.89 11.71
C GLN A 574 7.08 -8.76 10.78
N LEU A 575 6.43 -9.65 10.03
CA LEU A 575 7.07 -10.53 9.07
C LEU A 575 6.86 -9.98 7.65
N PHE A 576 7.95 -9.58 7.00
CA PHE A 576 7.93 -9.06 5.64
C PHE A 576 8.66 -10.03 4.71
N GLY A 577 7.93 -10.63 3.76
CA GLY A 577 8.47 -11.48 2.72
C GLY A 577 8.59 -10.77 1.38
N SER A 578 9.54 -11.21 0.57
CA SER A 578 9.55 -10.94 -0.87
C SER A 578 9.55 -12.23 -1.68
N CYS A 579 8.87 -12.23 -2.82
CA CYS A 579 9.02 -13.20 -3.91
C CYS A 579 8.85 -14.66 -3.45
N TRP A 580 9.93 -15.46 -3.42
CA TRP A 580 9.86 -16.87 -2.99
C TRP A 580 9.60 -17.04 -1.49
N ALA A 581 9.77 -15.98 -0.69
CA ALA A 581 9.54 -16.02 0.75
C ALA A 581 8.08 -16.32 1.05
N LEU A 582 7.17 -16.01 0.10
CA LEU A 582 5.79 -16.44 0.15
C LEU A 582 5.64 -17.94 0.37
N THR A 583 6.38 -18.75 -0.40
CA THR A 583 6.29 -20.22 -0.32
C THR A 583 7.24 -20.78 0.73
N GLU A 584 8.43 -20.21 0.82
CA GLU A 584 9.51 -20.76 1.63
C GLU A 584 9.46 -20.32 3.09
N THR A 585 8.78 -19.21 3.40
CA THR A 585 8.60 -18.69 4.76
C THR A 585 7.12 -18.49 5.09
N VAL A 586 6.44 -17.56 4.42
CA VAL A 586 5.11 -17.05 4.83
C VAL A 586 4.06 -18.15 4.84
N ALA A 587 3.89 -18.93 3.77
CA ALA A 587 2.90 -20.00 3.67
C ALA A 587 3.25 -21.21 4.54
N ARG A 588 4.52 -21.41 4.89
CA ARG A 588 4.94 -22.45 5.86
C ARG A 588 4.52 -22.09 7.28
N VAL A 589 4.58 -20.81 7.64
CA VAL A 589 4.20 -20.32 8.97
C VAL A 589 2.69 -20.07 9.07
N PHE A 590 2.09 -19.45 8.04
CA PHE A 590 0.68 -19.04 8.01
C PHE A 590 -0.01 -19.47 6.72
N PRO A 591 -0.36 -20.76 6.57
CA PRO A 591 -1.09 -21.24 5.40
C PRO A 591 -2.52 -20.68 5.34
N GLY A 592 -3.09 -20.62 4.14
CA GLY A 592 -4.53 -20.45 3.93
C GLY A 592 -5.05 -19.00 3.85
N VAL A 593 -4.18 -17.99 3.90
CA VAL A 593 -4.58 -16.58 3.68
C VAL A 593 -4.15 -16.07 2.32
N ILE A 594 -2.86 -16.21 2.02
CA ILE A 594 -2.27 -15.96 0.70
C ILE A 594 -1.47 -17.20 0.27
N ALA A 595 -1.31 -17.38 -1.03
CA ALA A 595 -0.56 -18.49 -1.60
C ALA A 595 0.12 -18.05 -2.90
N LYS A 596 1.18 -18.78 -3.27
CA LYS A 596 1.80 -18.65 -4.58
C LYS A 596 0.86 -19.12 -5.68
N VAL A 597 0.88 -18.44 -6.82
CA VAL A 597 0.29 -18.93 -8.07
C VAL A 597 1.23 -19.89 -8.78
N ASP A 598 0.72 -21.08 -9.11
CA ASP A 598 1.39 -22.01 -10.01
C ASP A 598 1.26 -21.53 -11.45
N THR A 599 2.25 -20.76 -11.89
CA THR A 599 2.42 -20.33 -13.28
C THR A 599 3.14 -21.42 -14.10
N ARG A 600 2.96 -21.42 -15.43
CA ARG A 600 3.62 -22.40 -16.32
C ARG A 600 5.15 -22.33 -16.25
N SER A 601 5.69 -21.16 -15.93
CA SER A 601 7.09 -20.85 -15.70
C SER A 601 7.20 -19.76 -14.64
N GLU A 602 8.38 -19.53 -14.09
CA GLU A 602 8.64 -18.32 -13.32
C GLU A 602 8.27 -17.06 -14.11
N VAL A 603 7.88 -16.01 -13.39
CA VAL A 603 7.67 -14.69 -13.98
C VAL A 603 9.05 -14.09 -14.23
N LEU A 604 9.32 -13.69 -15.47
CA LEU A 604 10.59 -13.14 -15.94
C LEU A 604 10.29 -11.92 -16.81
N ASP A 605 9.75 -10.87 -16.21
CA ASP A 605 9.31 -9.69 -16.94
C ASP A 605 9.29 -8.41 -16.07
N ASP A 606 9.22 -7.28 -16.74
CA ASP A 606 8.96 -5.97 -16.15
C ASP A 606 7.48 -5.63 -16.32
N VAL A 607 6.78 -5.38 -15.22
CA VAL A 607 5.33 -5.10 -15.27
C VAL A 607 5.03 -3.72 -14.70
N GLU A 608 4.14 -2.97 -15.36
CA GLU A 608 3.61 -1.74 -14.79
C GLU A 608 2.70 -2.12 -13.60
N SER A 609 2.88 -1.46 -12.46
CA SER A 609 2.18 -1.78 -11.22
C SER A 609 1.33 -0.60 -10.74
N PHE A 610 0.24 -0.91 -10.04
CA PHE A 610 -0.81 0.05 -9.72
C PHE A 610 -1.24 -0.09 -8.25
N PRO A 611 -1.42 1.03 -7.52
CA PRO A 611 -2.04 0.98 -6.21
C PRO A 611 -3.50 0.51 -6.34
N CYS A 612 -3.91 -0.44 -5.50
CA CYS A 612 -5.29 -0.95 -5.49
C CYS A 612 -6.26 -0.01 -4.76
N SER A 613 -5.74 0.84 -3.87
CA SER A 613 -6.52 1.80 -3.08
C SER A 613 -5.68 3.01 -2.71
N ASP A 614 -6.05 4.18 -3.22
CA ASP A 614 -5.38 5.46 -2.89
C ASP A 614 -5.50 5.83 -1.39
N ASP A 615 -6.54 5.31 -0.72
CA ASP A 615 -6.80 5.56 0.69
C ASP A 615 -6.02 4.63 1.63
N SER A 616 -5.27 3.65 1.11
CA SER A 616 -4.53 2.72 1.97
C SER A 616 -3.42 3.49 2.70
N PRO A 617 -3.39 3.50 4.04
CA PRO A 617 -2.36 4.23 4.79
C PRO A 617 -0.95 3.68 4.49
N PHE A 618 -0.86 2.44 4.00
CA PHE A 618 0.40 1.78 3.65
C PHE A 618 0.96 2.20 2.28
N LEU A 619 0.14 2.80 1.41
CA LEU A 619 0.55 3.31 0.09
C LEU A 619 0.80 4.82 0.06
N LYS A 620 0.50 5.52 1.16
CA LYS A 620 0.69 6.96 1.27
C LYS A 620 2.14 7.35 1.01
N GLY A 621 2.37 8.19 -0.01
CA GLY A 621 3.69 8.69 -0.38
C GLY A 621 4.61 7.65 -1.05
N VAL A 622 4.09 6.48 -1.40
CA VAL A 622 4.84 5.45 -2.11
C VAL A 622 4.98 5.82 -3.59
N PHE A 623 3.85 6.10 -4.25
CA PHE A 623 3.79 6.53 -5.66
C PHE A 623 3.17 7.94 -5.75
N PRO A 624 3.93 8.97 -6.15
CA PRO A 624 3.39 10.32 -6.28
C PRO A 624 2.65 10.54 -7.60
N GLY A 625 1.41 11.05 -7.55
CA GLY A 625 0.71 11.57 -8.73
C GLY A 625 0.60 10.58 -9.89
N ASP A 626 1.10 10.97 -11.07
CA ASP A 626 1.04 10.19 -12.32
C ASP A 626 2.14 9.12 -12.45
N THR A 627 2.92 8.85 -11.40
CA THR A 627 3.95 7.80 -11.44
C THR A 627 3.33 6.45 -11.80
N ARG A 628 3.99 5.73 -12.70
CA ARG A 628 3.63 4.38 -13.14
C ARG A 628 4.77 3.45 -12.77
N PRO A 629 4.82 2.94 -11.54
CA PRO A 629 5.93 2.11 -11.12
C PRO A 629 6.07 0.88 -12.01
N ILE A 630 7.31 0.48 -12.27
CA ILE A 630 7.64 -0.77 -12.97
C ILE A 630 8.26 -1.69 -11.93
N TYR A 631 7.66 -2.85 -11.75
CA TYR A 631 8.18 -3.88 -10.86
C TYR A 631 8.96 -4.88 -11.68
N HIS A 632 10.25 -5.01 -11.37
CA HIS A 632 11.10 -6.03 -11.97
C HIS A 632 10.82 -7.39 -11.30
N LEU A 633 10.22 -8.30 -12.07
CA LEU A 633 9.84 -9.63 -11.63
C LEU A 633 10.79 -10.65 -12.25
N GLU A 634 11.98 -10.81 -11.66
CA GLU A 634 12.97 -11.81 -12.09
C GLU A 634 12.84 -13.10 -11.28
N GLY A 635 12.35 -14.17 -11.90
CA GLY A 635 12.17 -15.45 -11.22
C GLY A 635 11.03 -15.42 -10.19
N ALA A 636 10.10 -14.46 -10.32
CA ALA A 636 9.16 -14.12 -9.27
C ALA A 636 7.86 -14.94 -9.30
N HIS A 637 7.09 -14.80 -8.21
CA HIS A 637 5.78 -15.43 -8.05
C HIS A 637 4.69 -14.42 -7.73
N LEU A 638 3.52 -14.67 -8.30
CA LEU A 638 2.33 -13.86 -8.11
C LEU A 638 1.53 -14.36 -6.91
N ILE A 639 0.77 -13.46 -6.29
CA ILE A 639 0.06 -13.74 -5.05
C ILE A 639 -1.40 -14.08 -5.36
N ARG A 640 -1.87 -15.22 -4.85
CA ARG A 640 -3.30 -15.53 -4.78
C ARG A 640 -3.81 -15.26 -3.38
N VAL A 641 -4.89 -14.51 -3.28
CA VAL A 641 -5.60 -14.29 -2.01
C VAL A 641 -6.66 -15.38 -1.83
N LEU A 642 -6.50 -16.19 -0.79
CA LEU A 642 -7.44 -17.28 -0.43
C LEU A 642 -8.54 -16.81 0.53
N ALA A 643 -8.22 -15.80 1.35
CA ALA A 643 -9.11 -15.21 2.34
C ALA A 643 -9.23 -13.68 2.18
N PRO A 644 -9.97 -13.17 1.16
CA PRO A 644 -10.09 -11.74 0.86
C PRO A 644 -10.73 -10.91 1.99
N GLU A 645 -11.48 -11.52 2.91
CA GLU A 645 -11.98 -10.84 4.10
C GLU A 645 -10.93 -10.63 5.19
N ARG A 646 -9.76 -11.28 5.07
CA ARG A 646 -8.63 -11.24 6.01
C ARG A 646 -7.38 -10.56 5.44
N ALA A 647 -7.26 -10.47 4.11
CA ALA A 647 -6.10 -9.92 3.43
C ALA A 647 -6.49 -8.74 2.52
N GLU A 648 -5.64 -7.73 2.49
CA GLU A 648 -5.75 -6.59 1.57
C GLU A 648 -4.64 -6.69 0.53
N VAL A 649 -5.00 -6.55 -0.74
CA VAL A 649 -4.04 -6.37 -1.84
C VAL A 649 -3.72 -4.88 -1.95
N LEU A 650 -2.44 -4.55 -1.87
CA LEU A 650 -1.95 -3.18 -1.97
C LEU A 650 -1.61 -2.81 -3.40
N ILE A 651 -0.96 -3.70 -4.15
CA ILE A 651 -0.43 -3.44 -5.48
C ILE A 651 -0.86 -4.55 -6.42
N ASP A 652 -1.33 -4.19 -7.61
CA ASP A 652 -1.64 -5.12 -8.69
C ASP A 652 -1.02 -4.73 -10.04
N SER A 653 -1.09 -5.61 -11.02
CA SER A 653 -0.70 -5.36 -12.40
C SER A 653 -1.65 -6.06 -13.39
N PRO A 654 -2.36 -5.30 -14.25
CA PRO A 654 -3.08 -5.85 -15.39
C PRO A 654 -2.18 -6.60 -16.37
N ASP A 655 -0.93 -6.18 -16.53
CA ASP A 655 0.03 -6.86 -17.41
C ASP A 655 0.31 -8.27 -16.91
N ALA A 656 0.56 -8.39 -15.59
CA ALA A 656 0.79 -9.69 -14.99
C ALA A 656 -0.45 -10.60 -15.07
N ALA A 657 -1.63 -10.03 -14.82
CA ALA A 657 -2.89 -10.78 -14.91
C ALA A 657 -3.20 -11.25 -16.34
N ASP A 658 -2.86 -10.47 -17.36
CA ASP A 658 -3.04 -10.85 -18.76
C ASP A 658 -2.15 -12.04 -19.16
N VAL A 659 -0.88 -12.03 -18.74
CA VAL A 659 0.10 -13.05 -19.14
C VAL A 659 0.01 -14.32 -18.31
N TRP A 660 -0.24 -14.19 -16.99
CA TRP A 660 -0.17 -15.30 -16.04
C TRP A 660 -1.48 -15.64 -15.34
N GLY A 661 -2.57 -14.88 -15.58
CA GLY A 661 -3.90 -15.13 -15.01
C GLY A 661 -4.09 -14.65 -13.57
N GLU A 662 -3.05 -14.10 -12.94
CA GLU A 662 -3.09 -13.43 -11.63
C GLU A 662 -2.25 -12.16 -11.73
N GLY A 663 -2.57 -11.13 -10.97
CA GLY A 663 -1.84 -9.86 -11.01
C GLY A 663 -1.66 -9.20 -9.67
N ASN A 664 -1.98 -9.84 -8.55
CA ASN A 664 -1.67 -9.27 -7.24
C ASN A 664 -0.16 -9.38 -6.97
N LEU A 665 0.45 -8.22 -6.68
CA LEU A 665 1.90 -8.07 -6.49
C LEU A 665 2.30 -7.81 -5.04
N ALA A 666 1.41 -7.28 -4.21
CA ALA A 666 1.68 -7.12 -2.78
C ALA A 666 0.40 -7.29 -1.97
N ALA A 667 0.44 -8.10 -0.92
CA ALA A 667 -0.71 -8.35 -0.05
C ALA A 667 -0.29 -8.53 1.42
N TRP A 668 -1.16 -8.13 2.33
CA TRP A 668 -0.89 -8.21 3.77
C TRP A 668 -2.11 -8.67 4.57
N PHE A 669 -1.86 -9.21 5.76
CA PHE A 669 -2.90 -9.65 6.70
C PHE A 669 -2.40 -9.65 8.15
N ARG A 670 -3.35 -9.73 9.09
CA ARG A 670 -3.05 -9.85 10.54
C ARG A 670 -3.20 -11.29 11.03
N VAL A 671 -2.33 -11.68 11.95
CA VAL A 671 -2.44 -12.94 12.72
C VAL A 671 -1.94 -12.71 14.13
N GLY A 672 -2.76 -13.10 15.12
CA GLY A 672 -2.47 -12.80 16.52
C GLY A 672 -2.27 -11.30 16.72
N HIS A 673 -1.21 -10.92 17.43
CA HIS A 673 -0.88 -9.51 17.65
C HIS A 673 0.00 -8.88 16.56
N GLY A 674 0.41 -9.64 15.54
CA GLY A 674 1.38 -9.23 14.52
C GLY A 674 0.81 -9.03 13.13
N VAL A 675 1.71 -8.74 12.18
CA VAL A 675 1.40 -8.49 10.78
C VAL A 675 2.30 -9.30 9.85
N VAL A 676 1.73 -9.71 8.73
CA VAL A 676 2.42 -10.41 7.65
C VAL A 676 2.16 -9.65 6.35
N LEU A 677 3.21 -9.37 5.60
CA LEU A 677 3.16 -8.74 4.28
C LEU A 677 4.10 -9.53 3.36
N ASP A 678 3.64 -9.80 2.15
CA ASP A 678 4.46 -10.37 1.09
C ASP A 678 4.34 -9.53 -0.18
N SER A 679 5.45 -9.43 -0.92
CA SER A 679 5.54 -8.68 -2.17
C SER A 679 6.25 -9.49 -3.24
N SER A 680 5.68 -9.62 -4.44
CA SER A 680 6.21 -10.39 -5.56
C SER A 680 7.55 -9.89 -6.09
N ASN A 681 7.87 -8.61 -5.89
CA ASN A 681 9.10 -8.02 -6.37
C ASN A 681 10.28 -8.26 -5.43
N HIS A 682 11.51 -8.21 -5.97
CA HIS A 682 12.71 -8.12 -5.14
C HIS A 682 12.85 -6.69 -4.60
N PHE A 683 13.25 -6.53 -3.34
CA PHE A 683 13.34 -5.20 -2.75
C PHE A 683 14.46 -4.36 -3.39
N ASP A 684 15.63 -4.95 -3.61
CA ASP A 684 16.84 -4.27 -4.07
C ASP A 684 17.00 -4.17 -5.60
N LEU A 685 16.42 -5.11 -6.35
CA LEU A 685 16.44 -5.12 -7.82
C LEU A 685 15.36 -4.19 -8.42
N GLN A 686 15.15 -3.01 -7.83
CA GLN A 686 14.27 -1.98 -8.39
C GLN A 686 15.09 -0.77 -8.86
N GLY A 687 14.68 -0.16 -9.96
CA GLY A 687 15.26 1.09 -10.47
C GLY A 687 16.29 0.92 -11.60
N LEU A 688 17.21 1.88 -11.71
CA LEU A 688 18.00 2.12 -12.93
C LEU A 688 19.02 1.03 -13.30
N ALA A 689 19.33 0.10 -12.39
CA ALA A 689 20.26 -1.00 -12.68
C ALA A 689 19.67 -2.01 -13.67
N VAL A 690 18.37 -2.27 -13.55
CA VAL A 690 17.63 -3.29 -14.33
C VAL A 690 16.55 -2.67 -15.21
N ALA A 691 16.45 -1.33 -15.25
CA ALA A 691 15.42 -0.61 -15.98
C ALA A 691 15.36 -1.01 -17.49
N PRO A 692 14.21 -1.50 -17.98
CA PRO A 692 14.09 -2.00 -19.35
C PRO A 692 14.28 -0.90 -20.39
N GLY A 693 15.08 -1.18 -21.42
CA GLY A 693 15.27 -0.26 -22.55
C GLY A 693 16.01 1.06 -22.21
N VAL A 694 16.57 1.21 -21.00
CA VAL A 694 17.23 2.43 -20.54
C VAL A 694 18.75 2.37 -20.77
N SER A 695 19.24 3.09 -21.78
CA SER A 695 20.67 3.10 -22.15
C SER A 695 21.31 4.50 -22.12
N LYS A 696 20.52 5.55 -22.34
CA LYS A 696 20.98 6.95 -22.45
C LYS A 696 20.70 7.75 -21.17
N PRO A 697 21.46 8.84 -20.92
CA PRO A 697 21.25 9.70 -19.75
C PRO A 697 19.81 10.22 -19.62
N ASP A 698 19.23 10.74 -20.71
CA ASP A 698 17.85 11.26 -20.68
C ASP A 698 16.81 10.16 -20.46
N GLN A 699 17.08 8.92 -20.92
CA GLN A 699 16.20 7.79 -20.61
C GLN A 699 16.23 7.46 -19.12
N ARG A 700 17.39 7.57 -18.45
CA ARG A 700 17.49 7.37 -16.99
C ARG A 700 16.79 8.47 -16.22
N ARG A 701 16.99 9.73 -16.62
CA ARG A 701 16.28 10.89 -16.05
C ARG A 701 14.77 10.70 -16.18
N ALA A 702 14.30 10.28 -17.36
CA ALA A 702 12.88 10.06 -17.60
C ALA A 702 12.33 8.91 -16.76
N TYR A 703 13.04 7.78 -16.71
CA TYR A 703 12.65 6.62 -15.90
C TYR A 703 12.54 6.95 -14.41
N ALA A 704 13.49 7.73 -13.89
CA ALA A 704 13.49 8.21 -12.51
C ALA A 704 12.22 9.02 -12.17
N VAL A 705 11.73 9.84 -13.10
CA VAL A 705 10.52 10.65 -12.89
C VAL A 705 9.26 9.81 -13.09
N ASP A 706 9.14 9.13 -14.23
CA ASP A 706 7.90 8.46 -14.64
C ASP A 706 7.63 7.17 -13.85
N HIS A 707 8.67 6.45 -13.42
CA HIS A 707 8.53 5.13 -12.79
C HIS A 707 8.97 5.10 -11.32
N MET A 708 10.03 5.82 -10.94
CA MET A 708 10.53 5.82 -9.56
C MET A 708 9.95 6.94 -8.68
N GLY A 709 9.16 7.85 -9.27
CA GLY A 709 8.47 8.92 -8.55
C GLY A 709 9.39 10.03 -8.04
N ILE A 710 10.48 10.32 -8.75
CA ILE A 710 11.35 11.47 -8.44
C ILE A 710 10.69 12.76 -8.90
N ASP A 711 10.55 13.71 -7.98
CA ASP A 711 10.03 15.04 -8.31
C ASP A 711 11.08 15.93 -8.99
N TYR A 712 10.62 17.03 -9.59
CA TYR A 712 11.51 17.95 -10.33
C TYR A 712 12.52 18.67 -9.46
N ALA A 713 12.20 18.96 -8.20
CA ALA A 713 13.16 19.60 -7.30
C ALA A 713 14.34 18.67 -7.05
N ARG A 714 14.06 17.39 -6.76
CA ARG A 714 15.10 16.38 -6.59
C ARG A 714 15.87 16.11 -7.90
N LEU A 715 15.19 16.12 -9.05
CA LEU A 715 15.86 15.99 -10.35
C LEU A 715 16.88 17.13 -10.57
N ARG A 716 16.51 18.39 -10.26
CA ARG A 716 17.42 19.55 -10.34
C ARG A 716 18.60 19.42 -9.39
N ASP A 717 18.37 18.99 -8.16
CA ASP A 717 19.46 18.76 -7.19
C ASP A 717 20.49 17.75 -7.71
N LEU A 718 20.00 16.67 -8.35
CA LEU A 718 20.85 15.66 -8.97
C LEU A 718 21.62 16.23 -10.17
N ASP A 719 20.94 17.00 -11.03
CA ASP A 719 21.54 17.65 -12.20
C ASP A 719 22.61 18.70 -11.79
N ALA A 720 22.42 19.38 -10.65
CA ALA A 720 23.31 20.42 -10.14
C ALA A 720 24.53 19.89 -9.36
N SER A 721 24.61 18.58 -9.08
CA SER A 721 25.60 17.97 -8.18
C SER A 721 27.07 18.02 -8.68
N GLY A 722 27.34 18.65 -9.83
CA GLY A 722 28.68 18.95 -10.35
C GLY A 722 29.35 17.80 -11.11
N GLU A 723 28.82 16.59 -10.99
CA GLU A 723 29.18 15.42 -11.79
C GLU A 723 27.92 14.81 -12.39
N ASP A 724 27.92 14.53 -13.69
CA ASP A 724 26.72 14.07 -14.41
C ASP A 724 26.37 12.61 -14.02
N VAL A 725 25.52 12.48 -12.99
CA VAL A 725 25.04 11.22 -12.41
C VAL A 725 24.46 10.29 -13.48
N TRP A 726 23.83 10.87 -14.50
CA TRP A 726 23.06 10.15 -15.52
C TRP A 726 23.91 9.54 -16.63
N LYS A 727 25.16 10.00 -16.81
CA LYS A 727 26.08 9.45 -17.83
C LYS A 727 26.49 8.01 -17.58
N ASN A 728 26.58 7.61 -16.33
CA ASN A 728 27.04 6.28 -15.94
C ASN A 728 25.90 5.49 -15.29
N ALA A 729 25.51 4.36 -15.89
CA ALA A 729 24.40 3.54 -15.41
C ALA A 729 24.59 3.05 -13.96
N ALA A 730 25.78 2.53 -13.64
CA ALA A 730 26.08 2.03 -12.30
C ALA A 730 26.09 3.13 -11.25
N ARG A 731 26.54 4.33 -11.63
CA ARG A 731 26.44 5.52 -10.78
C ARG A 731 24.99 5.93 -10.54
N ALA A 732 24.20 6.07 -11.61
CA ALA A 732 22.81 6.47 -11.52
C ALA A 732 22.02 5.49 -10.63
N ALA A 733 22.18 4.19 -10.83
CA ALA A 733 21.55 3.17 -9.99
C ALA A 733 21.96 3.22 -8.51
N ARG A 734 23.18 3.68 -8.21
CA ARG A 734 23.68 3.83 -6.84
C ARG A 734 23.18 5.11 -6.16
N GLU A 735 23.21 6.23 -6.87
CA GLU A 735 22.90 7.56 -6.33
C GLU A 735 21.40 7.90 -6.40
N VAL A 736 20.66 7.15 -7.22
CA VAL A 736 19.23 7.28 -7.45
C VAL A 736 18.57 5.90 -7.24
N PRO A 737 18.43 5.42 -6.00
CA PRO A 737 17.75 4.16 -5.72
C PRO A 737 16.23 4.30 -5.86
N ASP A 738 15.57 3.24 -6.30
CA ASP A 738 14.12 3.13 -6.17
C ASP A 738 13.78 2.77 -4.73
N LEU A 739 12.94 3.56 -4.08
CA LEU A 739 12.54 3.37 -2.69
C LEU A 739 11.06 3.01 -2.55
N SER A 740 10.35 2.77 -3.66
CA SER A 740 8.90 2.48 -3.62
C SER A 740 8.59 1.26 -2.75
N ALA A 741 9.26 0.13 -3.01
CA ALA A 741 9.08 -1.10 -2.24
C ALA A 741 9.42 -0.91 -0.75
N PHE A 742 10.52 -0.20 -0.49
CA PHE A 742 10.97 0.12 0.86
C PHE A 742 10.02 1.07 1.61
N ARG A 743 9.36 2.00 0.91
CA ARG A 743 8.46 3.01 1.49
C ARG A 743 7.19 2.37 2.06
N PHE A 744 6.57 1.40 1.39
CA PHE A 744 5.39 0.76 1.98
C PHE A 744 5.76 -0.11 3.18
N VAL A 745 6.89 -0.84 3.16
CA VAL A 745 7.43 -1.52 4.36
C VAL A 745 7.61 -0.53 5.51
N THR A 746 8.17 0.64 5.21
CA THR A 746 8.35 1.72 6.19
C THR A 746 7.01 2.25 6.73
N ASN A 747 5.95 2.30 5.92
CA ASN A 747 4.62 2.69 6.39
C ASN A 747 4.04 1.68 7.40
N PHE A 748 4.32 0.37 7.26
CA PHE A 748 3.97 -0.62 8.30
C PHE A 748 4.74 -0.39 9.60
N VAL A 749 6.04 -0.08 9.51
CA VAL A 749 6.85 0.22 10.70
C VAL A 749 6.37 1.50 11.38
N ALA A 750 6.01 2.52 10.60
CA ALA A 750 5.46 3.77 11.10
C ALA A 750 4.13 3.56 11.82
N ALA A 751 3.21 2.79 11.23
CA ALA A 751 1.91 2.50 11.81
C ALA A 751 2.00 1.71 13.13
N ARG A 752 2.98 0.81 13.25
CA ARG A 752 3.28 0.15 14.53
C ARG A 752 3.77 1.15 15.59
N ARG A 753 4.63 2.10 15.22
CA ARG A 753 5.17 3.12 16.15
C ARG A 753 4.12 4.11 16.64
N SER A 754 3.10 4.38 15.83
CA SER A 754 1.96 5.21 16.23
C SER A 754 0.93 4.46 17.07
N GLY A 755 0.95 3.12 17.07
CA GLY A 755 -0.04 2.28 17.74
C GLY A 755 -1.30 2.04 16.90
N ASP A 756 -1.24 2.32 15.59
CA ASP A 756 -2.35 2.15 14.64
C ASP A 756 -2.44 0.70 14.09
N LEU A 757 -1.40 -0.13 14.35
CA LEU A 757 -1.35 -1.55 14.00
C LEU A 757 -1.59 -2.46 15.20
#